data_AF-A0A3M1ZYZ0-F1
#
_entry.id   AF-A0A3M1ZYZ0-F1
#
_cell.length_a   1.000
_cell.length_b   1.000
_cell.length_c   1.000
_cell.angle_alpha   90.00
_cell.angle_beta   90.00
_cell.angle_gamma   90.00
#
_symmetry.space_group_name_H-M   'P 1'
#
loop_
_entity.id
_entity.type
_entity.pdbx_description
1 polymer ?
#
loop_
_entity_poly.entity_id
_entity_poly.type
_entity_poly.pdbx_seq_one_letter_code
_entity_poly.pdbx_strand_id
1 'polypeptide(L)'
;MTYACSTGLLASARLAQAADRIPNEDAIARSDTAGWILLAAVACIFVIFLLEREGFRRLVLRLEDPRPMGLFRIVFGLCALANVNGLWEHFHFLFTDEGLFLTDVAREVYAHEQFLGFGHGLDGDPLGFLDFEGFLQWLKGPNYSLLLIWSSPLAFWIHWAAFQVAMVLLIFGLGTRWVKWIAWFLFHSIILRNTVFWEGTENVYRTFFFYLALSRCGAAYSLDNVLRCRRLRRAGRLSEPGGEGDGAGAPPSERNPQGLEPVYAPIPFWPRMFVVLQVATIYLYTGVVKNGSVWARGDAFYYALNLDHFWRLPPQLLSSYLGTNLFRINTHVTHWWEVFFHLVVFGLVVRWAMREVLPPPSKLAFWGVRAAWIALGLLSLGLVLYLLPVHYAPPSPRYPSTEVLAAIIAGGWLAAMALIGYVQHRLRVRPFRMRLRGRTFVLDADWALRWFFGRRLWLALGIVFHSHLILLMNIGWFSPGLLSGYVCFLNGTEIAFLGRRIGRRLGRILPGPIARWIPADVRAGRPPIPTADWTLPAYRTDGAVLPGWTVWSAFALALAGVFARVFFELSYYWTLAAILALLVAGALRAKRSGAPDLEIVPPPPRRDPWPELPDRTRTLGRPLAYGPVGRTLIGFLFVYHVTAVAAWLLPDKDSFSTFRTKVHEPFRFWLTRTQTTQGWKMFAPNPPRANLFLQTLVTDADGEVWDLARDVYAEGYKPIPWIWYSREGKMNRRIAGSEGGHGKWYQRWYARYVCRKWELDHGGRRPKRVELVKITYPIPTPEYVREHGPYDPREELRRKGTFTKIFSVECDKEVDGQLPNLIRERHGLPPAEGVRRWDVLRGRKDAWERRKSYRKQIRQAKRSSRAPEAHDAE
;
A
#
# COMPACT_ATOMS: atom_id res chain seq x y z
N MET A 1 7.04 -49.34 29.67
CA MET A 1 6.14 -49.73 28.56
C MET A 1 4.73 -49.35 28.95
N THR A 2 3.97 -48.79 28.00
CA THR A 2 2.53 -48.42 28.08
C THR A 2 2.12 -47.34 29.11
N TYR A 3 2.31 -46.08 28.71
CA TYR A 3 1.46 -44.95 29.12
C TYR A 3 0.82 -44.39 27.85
N ALA A 4 -0.46 -44.68 27.62
CA ALA A 4 -1.27 -43.97 26.64
C ALA A 4 -2.75 -44.18 26.94
N CYS A 5 -3.45 -43.05 27.02
CA CYS A 5 -4.90 -42.83 26.94
C CYS A 5 -5.45 -42.16 28.20
N SER A 6 -6.36 -41.20 27.98
CA SER A 6 -7.09 -40.36 28.94
C SER A 6 -6.35 -39.17 29.58
N THR A 7 -6.29 -38.04 28.85
CA THR A 7 -6.27 -36.63 29.36
C THR A 7 -6.19 -35.55 28.26
N GLY A 8 -6.37 -35.91 26.97
CA GLY A 8 -6.12 -35.03 25.82
C GLY A 8 -7.22 -34.04 25.39
N LEU A 9 -8.23 -33.76 26.20
CA LEU A 9 -9.40 -32.96 25.76
C LEU A 9 -9.54 -31.56 26.40
N LEU A 10 -8.64 -31.15 27.30
CA LEU A 10 -8.69 -29.83 27.96
C LEU A 10 -7.45 -28.94 27.72
N ALA A 11 -6.45 -29.40 26.96
CA ALA A 11 -5.23 -28.63 26.67
C ALA A 11 -5.26 -27.86 25.34
N SER A 12 -6.25 -28.09 24.47
CA SER A 12 -6.30 -27.56 23.09
C SER A 12 -6.89 -26.15 22.96
N ALA A 13 -7.29 -25.51 24.06
CA ALA A 13 -7.84 -24.14 24.06
C ALA A 13 -6.86 -23.05 24.55
N ARG A 14 -5.71 -23.41 25.14
CA ARG A 14 -4.77 -22.44 25.74
C ARG A 14 -3.55 -22.07 24.88
N LEU A 15 -3.42 -22.58 23.65
CA LEU A 15 -2.23 -22.39 22.81
C LEU A 15 -2.43 -21.55 21.53
N ALA A 16 -3.60 -20.95 21.32
CA ALA A 16 -3.94 -20.31 20.04
C ALA A 16 -3.79 -18.78 19.98
N GLN A 17 -3.18 -18.13 20.98
CA GLN A 17 -3.01 -16.67 20.99
C GLN A 17 -1.57 -16.31 21.40
N ALA A 18 -0.73 -16.08 20.38
CA ALA A 18 0.58 -15.41 20.48
C ALA A 18 1.53 -15.96 21.58
N ALA A 19 1.70 -17.28 21.64
CA ALA A 19 2.87 -17.87 22.28
C ALA A 19 4.09 -17.64 21.37
N ASP A 20 5.23 -17.30 21.96
CA ASP A 20 6.53 -17.22 21.30
C ASP A 20 6.70 -18.40 20.34
N ARG A 21 6.74 -18.08 19.04
CA ARG A 21 6.89 -19.09 17.99
C ARG A 21 8.27 -19.72 18.17
N ILE A 22 8.30 -20.99 18.55
CA ILE A 22 9.53 -21.79 18.52
C ILE A 22 10.05 -21.74 17.06
N PRO A 23 11.24 -21.16 16.81
CA PRO A 23 11.79 -21.09 15.46
C PRO A 23 12.00 -22.49 14.91
N ASN A 24 11.69 -22.68 13.62
CA ASN A 24 12.04 -23.91 12.93
C ASN A 24 13.50 -23.80 12.43
N GLU A 25 14.43 -24.38 13.19
CA GLU A 25 15.87 -24.33 12.88
C GLU A 25 16.21 -24.91 11.50
N ASP A 26 15.56 -26.01 11.09
CA ASP A 26 15.75 -26.58 9.75
C ASP A 26 15.32 -25.61 8.64
N ALA A 27 14.25 -24.85 8.88
CA ALA A 27 13.83 -23.82 7.94
C ALA A 27 14.82 -22.65 7.89
N ILE A 28 15.38 -22.24 9.03
CA ILE A 28 16.41 -21.19 9.10
C ILE A 28 17.67 -21.64 8.35
N ALA A 29 18.12 -22.87 8.54
CA ALA A 29 19.29 -23.42 7.84
C ALA A 29 19.12 -23.42 6.30
N ARG A 30 17.88 -23.54 5.81
CA ARG A 30 17.54 -23.49 4.37
C ARG A 30 17.39 -22.08 3.81
N SER A 31 17.34 -21.06 4.66
CA SER A 31 16.94 -19.69 4.31
C SER A 31 17.83 -19.04 3.25
N ASP A 32 19.16 -19.16 3.39
CA ASP A 32 20.09 -18.52 2.45
C ASP A 32 20.03 -19.18 1.06
N THR A 33 20.01 -20.51 0.98
CA THR A 33 19.86 -21.24 -0.28
C THR A 33 18.53 -20.95 -0.97
N ALA A 34 17.43 -20.93 -0.21
CA ALA A 34 16.11 -20.54 -0.72
C ALA A 34 16.13 -19.11 -1.28
N GLY A 35 16.83 -18.21 -0.59
CA GLY A 35 17.08 -16.84 -1.04
C GLY A 35 17.85 -16.77 -2.37
N TRP A 36 18.90 -17.57 -2.55
CA TRP A 36 19.68 -17.62 -3.80
C TRP A 36 18.89 -18.20 -4.97
N ILE A 37 18.10 -19.26 -4.76
CA ILE A 37 17.20 -19.80 -5.78
C ILE A 37 16.18 -18.74 -6.20
N LEU A 38 15.62 -18.01 -5.22
CA LEU A 38 14.70 -16.91 -5.48
C LEU A 38 15.37 -15.75 -6.24
N LEU A 39 16.61 -15.41 -5.89
CA LEU A 39 17.37 -14.37 -6.62
C LEU A 39 17.62 -14.79 -8.07
N ALA A 40 17.95 -16.06 -8.32
CA ALA A 40 18.09 -16.60 -9.67
C ALA A 40 16.77 -16.50 -10.47
N ALA A 41 15.64 -16.84 -9.83
CA ALA A 41 14.31 -16.67 -10.44
C ALA A 41 14.03 -15.19 -10.78
N VAL A 42 14.34 -14.27 -9.86
CA VAL A 42 14.24 -12.82 -10.10
C VAL A 42 15.16 -12.37 -11.23
N ALA A 43 16.39 -12.90 -11.32
CA ALA A 43 17.31 -12.61 -12.41
C ALA A 43 16.73 -13.04 -13.78
N CYS A 44 16.02 -14.17 -13.87
CA CYS A 44 15.29 -14.55 -15.09
C CYS A 44 14.23 -13.51 -15.48
N ILE A 45 13.49 -12.96 -14.51
CA ILE A 45 12.52 -11.88 -14.76
C ILE A 45 13.22 -10.64 -15.31
N PHE A 46 14.36 -10.25 -14.73
CA PHE A 46 15.17 -9.14 -15.24
C PHE A 46 15.68 -9.38 -16.66
N VAL A 47 16.15 -10.59 -16.97
CA VAL A 47 16.58 -10.96 -18.32
C VAL A 47 15.43 -10.82 -19.32
N ILE A 48 14.22 -11.25 -18.95
CA ILE A 48 13.02 -11.05 -19.80
C ILE A 48 12.81 -9.55 -20.07
N PHE A 49 12.83 -8.70 -19.04
CA PHE A 49 12.67 -7.25 -19.22
C PHE A 49 13.79 -6.63 -20.04
N LEU A 50 15.01 -7.14 -19.93
CA LEU A 50 16.17 -6.60 -20.63
C LEU A 50 16.18 -6.99 -22.12
N LEU A 51 15.76 -8.22 -22.44
CA LEU A 51 15.55 -8.66 -23.82
C LEU A 51 14.35 -7.94 -24.46
N GLU A 52 13.31 -7.65 -23.68
CA GLU A 52 12.10 -6.91 -24.08
C GLU A 52 12.18 -5.41 -23.75
N ARG A 53 13.39 -4.87 -23.58
CA ARG A 53 13.62 -3.49 -23.07
C ARG A 53 12.92 -2.41 -23.89
N GLU A 54 12.72 -2.63 -25.18
CA GLU A 54 12.00 -1.69 -26.03
C GLU A 54 10.50 -1.67 -25.75
N GLY A 55 9.89 -2.85 -25.54
CA GLY A 55 8.52 -2.96 -25.05
C GLY A 55 8.37 -2.31 -23.68
N PHE A 56 9.31 -2.55 -22.76
CA PHE A 56 9.30 -1.91 -21.45
C PHE A 56 9.42 -0.38 -21.54
N ARG A 57 10.35 0.13 -22.35
CA ARG A 57 10.55 1.56 -22.62
C ARG A 57 9.26 2.21 -23.14
N ARG A 58 8.65 1.61 -24.17
CA ARG A 58 7.40 2.10 -24.78
C ARG A 58 6.20 1.97 -23.84
N LEU A 59 6.16 0.98 -22.96
CA LEU A 59 5.07 0.83 -21.98
C LEU A 59 5.13 1.90 -20.90
N VAL A 60 6.28 2.00 -20.22
CA VAL A 60 6.43 2.79 -18.98
C VAL A 60 6.59 4.27 -19.30
N LEU A 61 7.35 4.59 -20.36
CA LEU A 61 7.74 5.96 -20.66
C LEU A 61 6.88 6.60 -21.74
N ARG A 62 5.75 6.00 -22.15
CA ARG A 62 4.81 6.68 -23.07
C ARG A 62 4.06 7.83 -22.39
N LEU A 63 3.54 8.71 -23.23
CA LEU A 63 2.47 9.62 -22.87
C LEU A 63 1.11 8.92 -22.89
N GLU A 64 0.20 9.39 -22.04
CA GLU A 64 -1.17 8.94 -21.96
C GLU A 64 -2.16 10.08 -21.73
N ASP A 65 -3.43 9.72 -21.83
CA ASP A 65 -4.57 10.57 -21.51
C ASP A 65 -4.56 10.95 -20.01
N PRO A 66 -4.73 12.23 -19.66
CA PRO A 66 -4.68 12.69 -18.26
C PRO A 66 -5.91 12.34 -17.41
N ARG A 67 -7.04 11.99 -18.02
CA ARG A 67 -8.33 11.80 -17.31
C ARG A 67 -8.32 10.74 -16.21
N PRO A 68 -7.65 9.57 -16.35
CA PRO A 68 -7.54 8.59 -15.26
C PRO A 68 -6.90 9.18 -14.00
N MET A 69 -5.78 9.89 -14.13
CA MET A 69 -5.11 10.50 -12.97
C MET A 69 -5.88 11.73 -12.44
N GLY A 70 -6.57 12.47 -13.31
CA GLY A 70 -7.46 13.56 -12.90
C GLY A 70 -8.66 13.05 -12.07
N LEU A 71 -9.29 11.95 -12.49
CA LEU A 71 -10.39 11.35 -11.74
C LEU A 71 -9.89 10.65 -10.47
N PHE A 72 -8.75 9.95 -10.54
CA PHE A 72 -8.12 9.34 -9.37
C PHE A 72 -7.84 10.40 -8.30
N ARG A 73 -7.26 11.56 -8.65
CA ARG A 73 -7.05 12.69 -7.73
C ARG A 73 -8.31 13.09 -6.98
N ILE A 74 -9.45 13.19 -7.67
CA ILE A 74 -10.72 13.59 -7.07
C ILE A 74 -11.23 12.50 -6.13
N VAL A 75 -11.36 11.27 -6.61
CA VAL A 75 -11.93 10.15 -5.83
C VAL A 75 -11.05 9.82 -4.64
N PHE A 76 -9.75 9.62 -4.87
CA PHE A 76 -8.79 9.36 -3.79
C PHE A 76 -8.67 10.54 -2.83
N GLY A 77 -8.70 11.78 -3.34
CA GLY A 77 -8.66 12.99 -2.51
C GLY A 77 -9.87 13.06 -1.55
N LEU A 78 -11.07 12.76 -2.04
CA LEU A 78 -12.28 12.68 -1.21
C LEU A 78 -12.16 11.56 -0.17
N CYS A 79 -11.67 10.38 -0.56
CA CYS A 79 -11.43 9.28 0.38
C CYS A 79 -10.39 9.66 1.44
N ALA A 80 -9.28 10.32 1.08
CA ALA A 80 -8.22 10.74 2.00
C ALA A 80 -8.71 11.80 3.00
N LEU A 81 -9.50 12.75 2.51
CA LEU A 81 -10.15 13.75 3.35
C LEU A 81 -11.10 13.11 4.36
N ALA A 82 -11.96 12.22 3.87
CA ALA A 82 -12.93 11.51 4.71
C ALA A 82 -12.27 10.51 5.67
N ASN A 83 -11.14 9.90 5.28
CA ASN A 83 -10.35 9.01 6.13
C ASN A 83 -9.85 9.72 7.39
N VAL A 84 -9.31 10.94 7.23
CA VAL A 84 -8.84 11.77 8.36
C VAL A 84 -10.03 12.30 9.15
N ASN A 85 -11.04 12.85 8.48
CA ASN A 85 -12.22 13.41 9.16
C ASN A 85 -13.05 12.33 9.88
N GLY A 86 -13.00 11.08 9.44
CA GLY A 86 -13.57 9.94 10.15
C GLY A 86 -12.87 9.58 11.46
N LEU A 87 -11.87 10.34 11.90
CA LEU A 87 -11.23 10.23 13.21
C LEU A 87 -11.63 11.40 14.14
N TRP A 88 -12.63 12.21 13.77
CA TRP A 88 -12.97 13.46 14.49
C TRP A 88 -13.23 13.26 15.99
N GLU A 89 -13.91 12.19 16.39
CA GLU A 89 -14.17 11.81 17.79
C GLU A 89 -12.90 11.54 18.60
N HIS A 90 -11.79 11.28 17.91
CA HIS A 90 -10.53 10.85 18.50
C HIS A 90 -9.38 11.81 18.22
N PHE A 91 -9.65 13.00 17.68
CA PHE A 91 -8.60 13.96 17.35
C PHE A 91 -7.76 14.36 18.57
N HIS A 92 -8.40 14.72 19.68
CA HIS A 92 -7.69 15.03 20.92
C HIS A 92 -6.91 13.80 21.42
N PHE A 93 -7.56 12.64 21.49
CA PHE A 93 -6.95 11.39 21.93
C PHE A 93 -5.71 10.98 21.10
N LEU A 94 -5.73 11.18 19.78
CA LEU A 94 -4.70 10.68 18.89
C LEU A 94 -3.59 11.67 18.59
N PHE A 95 -3.92 12.94 18.40
CA PHE A 95 -3.06 13.89 17.71
C PHE A 95 -2.62 15.09 18.55
N THR A 96 -3.11 15.19 19.79
CA THR A 96 -2.74 16.29 20.69
C THR A 96 -1.84 15.82 21.83
N ASP A 97 -1.24 16.79 22.54
CA ASP A 97 -0.49 16.60 23.77
C ASP A 97 -1.37 16.29 24.98
N GLU A 98 -2.69 16.37 24.85
CA GLU A 98 -3.68 15.96 25.86
C GLU A 98 -4.13 14.50 25.65
N GLY A 99 -3.71 13.88 24.55
CA GLY A 99 -4.14 12.54 24.15
C GLY A 99 -3.34 11.40 24.76
N LEU A 100 -3.32 10.26 24.05
CA LEU A 100 -2.64 9.02 24.45
C LEU A 100 -1.17 9.27 24.82
N PHE A 101 -0.48 10.06 24.00
CA PHE A 101 0.92 10.42 24.18
C PHE A 101 1.07 11.95 24.21
N LEU A 102 1.76 12.45 25.23
CA LEU A 102 2.28 13.83 25.27
C LEU A 102 3.24 14.08 24.08
N THR A 103 3.50 15.33 23.69
CA THR A 103 4.33 15.63 22.49
C THR A 103 5.74 15.06 22.57
N ASP A 104 6.39 15.19 23.73
CA ASP A 104 7.73 14.67 23.99
C ASP A 104 7.77 13.15 24.03
N VAL A 105 6.79 12.53 24.69
CA VAL A 105 6.62 11.08 24.68
C VAL A 105 6.42 10.57 23.26
N ALA A 106 5.54 11.19 22.47
CA ALA A 106 5.29 10.76 21.10
C ALA A 106 6.55 10.81 20.23
N ARG A 107 7.42 11.81 20.43
CA ARG A 107 8.74 11.88 19.80
C ARG A 107 9.61 10.69 20.16
N GLU A 108 9.75 10.37 21.43
CA GLU A 108 10.58 9.25 21.86
C GLU A 108 9.99 7.90 21.42
N VAL A 109 8.66 7.75 21.42
CA VAL A 109 8.02 6.48 21.05
C VAL A 109 8.11 6.21 19.55
N TYR A 110 7.88 7.22 18.72
CA TYR A 110 7.77 7.02 17.27
C TYR A 110 8.99 7.45 16.48
N ALA A 111 9.83 8.33 17.03
CA ALA A 111 10.90 8.99 16.29
C ALA A 111 12.19 9.21 17.10
N HIS A 112 12.46 8.44 18.16
CA HIS A 112 13.64 8.59 19.03
C HIS A 112 14.96 8.82 18.27
N GLU A 113 15.31 7.90 17.34
CA GLU A 113 16.57 7.99 16.58
C GLU A 113 16.70 9.27 15.75
N GLN A 114 15.56 9.83 15.33
CA GLN A 114 15.47 11.04 14.53
C GLN A 114 15.60 12.30 15.41
N PHE A 115 15.17 12.24 16.67
CA PHE A 115 15.16 13.36 17.61
C PHE A 115 16.27 13.27 18.68
N LEU A 116 17.34 12.51 18.43
CA LEU A 116 18.49 12.40 19.34
C LEU A 116 19.14 13.75 19.69
N GLY A 117 19.18 14.68 18.74
CA GLY A 117 19.73 16.04 18.93
C GLY A 117 18.67 17.10 19.23
N PHE A 118 17.54 16.71 19.85
CA PHE A 118 16.44 17.61 20.22
C PHE A 118 16.21 17.54 21.74
N GLY A 119 16.16 18.69 22.41
CA GLY A 119 15.88 18.80 23.85
C GLY A 119 14.39 19.01 24.15
N HIS A 120 13.94 18.53 25.33
CA HIS A 120 12.52 18.52 25.70
C HIS A 120 12.07 19.68 26.58
N GLY A 121 12.97 20.57 27.02
CA GLY A 121 12.61 21.64 27.97
C GLY A 121 12.50 21.15 29.42
N LEU A 122 13.19 20.06 29.79
CA LEU A 122 13.18 19.46 31.14
C LEU A 122 14.60 19.49 31.73
N ASP A 123 14.70 19.68 33.05
CA ASP A 123 15.97 19.65 33.81
C ASP A 123 17.10 20.52 33.21
N GLY A 124 16.76 21.71 32.71
CA GLY A 124 17.72 22.66 32.13
C GLY A 124 18.08 22.41 30.65
N ASP A 125 17.56 21.35 30.03
CA ASP A 125 17.68 21.16 28.57
C ASP A 125 16.87 22.23 27.81
N PRO A 126 17.42 22.87 26.77
CA PRO A 126 16.63 23.79 25.94
C PRO A 126 15.58 23.01 25.14
N LEU A 127 14.41 23.63 24.91
CA LEU A 127 13.40 23.07 24.00
C LEU A 127 13.79 23.35 22.55
N GLY A 128 13.95 22.31 21.73
CA GLY A 128 14.27 22.46 20.31
C GLY A 128 15.50 21.66 19.87
N PHE A 129 15.97 21.91 18.65
CA PHE A 129 17.22 21.33 18.18
C PHE A 129 18.40 21.93 18.95
N LEU A 130 19.27 21.06 19.47
CA LEU A 130 20.42 21.46 20.28
C LEU A 130 21.50 22.15 19.44
N ASP A 131 21.65 21.73 18.19
CA ASP A 131 22.56 22.30 17.20
C ASP A 131 22.14 21.91 15.76
N PHE A 132 22.87 22.41 14.76
CA PHE A 132 22.63 22.06 13.36
C PHE A 132 22.87 20.57 13.06
N GLU A 133 23.78 19.90 13.79
CA GLU A 133 23.99 18.46 13.62
C GLU A 133 22.77 17.64 14.08
N GLY A 134 22.08 18.10 15.13
CA GLY A 134 20.80 17.56 15.59
C GLY A 134 19.72 17.70 14.53
N PHE A 135 19.64 18.84 13.84
CA PHE A 135 18.75 19.03 12.70
C PHE A 135 19.10 18.07 11.53
N LEU A 136 20.39 17.91 11.21
CA LEU A 136 20.82 16.93 10.20
C LEU A 136 20.52 15.49 10.60
N GLN A 137 20.58 15.15 11.89
CA GLN A 137 20.16 13.86 12.40
C GLN A 137 18.65 13.65 12.21
N TRP A 138 17.85 14.69 12.40
CA TRP A 138 16.42 14.64 12.12
C TRP A 138 16.11 14.44 10.63
N LEU A 139 16.84 15.07 9.72
CA LEU A 139 16.69 14.83 8.28
C LEU A 139 17.00 13.39 7.84
N LYS A 140 17.70 12.60 8.67
CA LYS A 140 17.97 11.20 8.33
C LYS A 140 16.75 10.33 8.54
N GLY A 141 15.85 10.63 9.48
CA GLY A 141 14.75 9.73 9.85
C GLY A 141 13.57 9.71 8.86
N PRO A 142 12.60 8.80 9.05
CA PRO A 142 11.42 8.70 8.18
C PRO A 142 10.19 9.47 8.69
N ASN A 143 10.18 9.94 9.94
CA ASN A 143 8.98 10.46 10.61
C ASN A 143 8.89 11.99 10.51
N TYR A 144 8.48 12.48 9.34
CA TYR A 144 8.26 13.90 9.11
C TYR A 144 6.85 14.30 9.55
N SER A 145 6.71 14.72 10.81
CA SER A 145 5.46 15.23 11.38
C SER A 145 5.70 16.51 12.17
N LEU A 146 4.94 17.56 11.85
CA LEU A 146 4.93 18.80 12.62
C LEU A 146 4.32 18.58 14.01
N LEU A 147 3.40 17.63 14.13
CA LEU A 147 2.75 17.28 15.41
C LEU A 147 3.70 16.53 16.36
N LEU A 148 4.86 16.07 15.90
CA LEU A 148 5.92 15.60 16.80
C LEU A 148 6.69 16.78 17.41
N ILE A 149 6.67 17.96 16.80
CA ILE A 149 7.33 19.16 17.34
C ILE A 149 6.37 19.92 18.25
N TRP A 150 5.15 20.15 17.78
CA TRP A 150 4.13 20.90 18.52
C TRP A 150 2.74 20.31 18.28
N SER A 151 2.11 19.79 19.34
CA SER A 151 0.79 19.16 19.27
C SER A 151 -0.19 19.65 20.32
N SER A 152 -0.17 20.93 20.71
CA SER A 152 -1.30 21.49 21.48
C SER A 152 -2.61 21.36 20.68
N PRO A 153 -3.79 21.38 21.33
CA PRO A 153 -5.06 21.38 20.60
C PRO A 153 -5.13 22.45 19.52
N LEU A 154 -4.69 23.68 19.84
CA LEU A 154 -4.65 24.78 18.87
C LEU A 154 -3.73 24.44 17.69
N ALA A 155 -2.52 23.94 17.94
CA ALA A 155 -1.58 23.56 16.88
C ALA A 155 -2.15 22.46 15.99
N PHE A 156 -2.82 21.46 16.57
CA PHE A 156 -3.49 20.41 15.82
C PHE A 156 -4.63 20.97 14.97
N TRP A 157 -5.50 21.84 15.50
CA TRP A 157 -6.60 22.44 14.74
C TRP A 157 -6.12 23.32 13.60
N ILE A 158 -5.02 24.08 13.79
CA ILE A 158 -4.36 24.82 12.70
C ILE A 158 -3.84 23.86 11.64
N HIS A 159 -3.15 22.79 12.04
CA HIS A 159 -2.64 21.77 11.11
C HIS A 159 -3.76 21.07 10.35
N TRP A 160 -4.85 20.73 11.04
CA TRP A 160 -6.04 20.13 10.44
C TRP A 160 -6.71 21.08 9.45
N ALA A 161 -6.89 22.36 9.80
CA ALA A 161 -7.43 23.37 8.88
C ALA A 161 -6.56 23.54 7.64
N ALA A 162 -5.24 23.61 7.81
CA ALA A 162 -4.29 23.63 6.69
C ALA A 162 -4.41 22.38 5.82
N PHE A 163 -4.60 21.20 6.43
CA PHE A 163 -4.85 19.95 5.72
C PHE A 163 -6.17 20.00 4.93
N GLN A 164 -7.26 20.49 5.53
CA GLN A 164 -8.56 20.64 4.84
C GLN A 164 -8.40 21.53 3.60
N VAL A 165 -7.78 22.70 3.75
CA VAL A 165 -7.55 23.64 2.64
C VAL A 165 -6.71 22.99 1.55
N ALA A 166 -5.59 22.36 1.91
CA ALA A 166 -4.73 21.68 0.94
C ALA A 166 -5.46 20.55 0.20
N MET A 167 -6.30 19.77 0.90
CA MET A 167 -7.09 18.70 0.29
C MET A 167 -8.19 19.23 -0.61
N VAL A 168 -8.91 20.29 -0.22
CA VAL A 168 -9.93 20.94 -1.06
C VAL A 168 -9.28 21.48 -2.33
N LEU A 169 -8.17 22.20 -2.22
CA LEU A 169 -7.39 22.69 -3.36
C LEU A 169 -6.91 21.52 -4.24
N LEU A 170 -6.45 20.42 -3.65
CA LEU A 170 -6.05 19.22 -4.38
C LEU A 170 -7.22 18.56 -5.11
N ILE A 171 -8.41 18.46 -4.51
CA ILE A 171 -9.61 17.84 -5.10
C ILE A 171 -10.15 18.68 -6.25
N PHE A 172 -10.21 20.01 -6.11
CA PHE A 172 -10.58 20.91 -7.21
C PHE A 172 -9.47 21.10 -8.24
N GLY A 173 -8.23 20.85 -7.85
CA GLY A 173 -7.08 20.84 -8.73
C GLY A 173 -6.57 22.24 -9.03
N LEU A 174 -6.43 23.04 -7.98
CA LEU A 174 -5.81 24.36 -8.02
C LEU A 174 -4.39 24.27 -7.45
N GLY A 175 -3.40 24.74 -8.20
CA GLY A 175 -2.00 24.73 -7.77
C GLY A 175 -1.44 23.31 -7.61
N THR A 176 -1.94 22.33 -8.37
CA THR A 176 -1.62 20.89 -8.20
C THR A 176 -0.13 20.58 -8.27
N ARG A 177 0.69 21.41 -8.91
CA ARG A 177 2.15 21.29 -8.91
C ARG A 177 2.73 21.21 -7.49
N TRP A 178 2.23 22.03 -6.58
CA TRP A 178 2.74 22.19 -5.21
C TRP A 178 1.79 21.61 -4.17
N VAL A 179 0.48 21.86 -4.32
CA VAL A 179 -0.54 21.48 -3.33
C VAL A 179 -0.57 19.97 -3.08
N LYS A 180 -0.30 19.13 -4.09
CA LYS A 180 -0.22 17.66 -3.89
C LYS A 180 0.90 17.26 -2.91
N TRP A 181 2.02 17.98 -2.88
CA TRP A 181 3.12 17.72 -1.96
C TRP A 181 2.83 18.28 -0.56
N ILE A 182 2.21 19.45 -0.49
CA ILE A 182 1.75 20.04 0.78
C ILE A 182 0.72 19.12 1.44
N ALA A 183 -0.30 18.70 0.70
CA ALA A 183 -1.32 17.78 1.19
C ALA A 183 -0.71 16.42 1.61
N TRP A 184 0.29 15.93 0.86
CA TRP A 184 1.02 14.71 1.21
C TRP A 184 1.72 14.86 2.56
N PHE A 185 2.48 15.95 2.73
CA PHE A 185 3.19 16.22 3.97
C PHE A 185 2.24 16.42 5.16
N LEU A 186 1.18 17.20 5.00
CA LEU A 186 0.19 17.45 6.05
C LEU A 186 -0.56 16.17 6.46
N PHE A 187 -0.91 15.32 5.49
CA PHE A 187 -1.49 14.00 5.74
C PHE A 187 -0.52 13.14 6.59
N HIS A 188 0.74 13.03 6.15
CA HIS A 188 1.76 12.24 6.85
C HIS A 188 2.03 12.76 8.26
N SER A 189 2.00 14.08 8.46
CA SER A 189 2.16 14.68 9.77
C SER A 189 1.09 14.20 10.77
N ILE A 190 -0.16 14.03 10.32
CA ILE A 190 -1.24 13.49 11.15
C ILE A 190 -0.99 12.01 11.44
N ILE A 191 -0.84 11.19 10.40
CA ILE A 191 -0.79 9.73 10.57
C ILE A 191 0.47 9.25 11.28
N LEU A 192 1.61 9.94 11.20
CA LEU A 192 2.85 9.55 11.85
C LEU A 192 2.93 9.98 13.32
N ARG A 193 2.01 10.83 13.78
CA ARG A 193 1.97 11.31 15.17
C ARG A 193 1.58 10.20 16.16
N ASN A 194 0.73 9.28 15.74
CA ASN A 194 0.27 8.17 16.56
C ASN A 194 -0.19 7.02 15.66
N THR A 195 0.36 5.83 15.84
CA THR A 195 0.05 4.68 14.99
C THR A 195 -0.92 3.69 15.63
N VAL A 196 -1.48 3.99 16.81
CA VAL A 196 -2.42 3.08 17.50
C VAL A 196 -3.64 2.74 16.64
N PHE A 197 -4.13 3.70 15.84
CA PHE A 197 -5.28 3.52 14.96
C PHE A 197 -4.91 2.91 13.58
N TRP A 198 -3.62 2.75 13.25
CA TRP A 198 -3.21 2.31 11.91
C TRP A 198 -3.77 0.94 11.54
N GLU A 199 -4.33 0.88 10.34
CA GLU A 199 -4.77 -0.33 9.67
C GLU A 199 -4.01 -0.57 8.37
N GLY A 200 -4.46 -1.54 7.58
CA GLY A 200 -4.05 -1.64 6.17
C GLY A 200 -4.37 -0.36 5.37
N THR A 201 -5.38 0.39 5.82
CA THR A 201 -5.84 1.65 5.21
C THR A 201 -4.72 2.67 5.09
N GLU A 202 -4.06 3.03 6.19
CA GLU A 202 -3.03 4.06 6.18
C GLU A 202 -1.85 3.68 5.27
N ASN A 203 -1.49 2.39 5.18
CA ASN A 203 -0.46 1.92 4.26
C ASN A 203 -0.82 2.17 2.79
N VAL A 204 -2.06 1.90 2.39
CA VAL A 204 -2.52 2.16 1.02
C VAL A 204 -2.53 3.66 0.73
N TYR A 205 -3.04 4.45 1.67
CA TYR A 205 -3.20 5.88 1.46
C TYR A 205 -1.85 6.57 1.34
N ARG A 206 -0.89 6.29 2.25
CA ARG A 206 0.49 6.81 2.16
C ARG A 206 1.11 6.55 0.79
N THR A 207 0.95 5.32 0.31
CA THR A 207 1.52 4.86 -0.95
C THR A 207 0.86 5.52 -2.17
N PHE A 208 -0.47 5.51 -2.24
CA PHE A 208 -1.24 6.18 -3.30
C PHE A 208 -0.99 7.68 -3.35
N PHE A 209 -0.87 8.33 -2.18
CA PHE A 209 -0.64 9.77 -2.11
C PHE A 209 0.73 10.13 -2.67
N PHE A 210 1.77 9.35 -2.38
CA PHE A 210 3.10 9.52 -2.98
C PHE A 210 3.06 9.34 -4.51
N TYR A 211 2.40 8.29 -5.02
CA TYR A 211 2.29 8.10 -6.48
C TYR A 211 1.47 9.19 -7.17
N LEU A 212 0.42 9.69 -6.52
CA LEU A 212 -0.32 10.85 -7.00
C LEU A 212 0.58 12.09 -7.06
N ALA A 213 1.42 12.30 -6.03
CA ALA A 213 2.38 13.40 -5.97
C ALA A 213 3.39 13.37 -7.13
N LEU A 214 3.75 12.19 -7.63
CA LEU A 214 4.62 12.03 -8.80
C LEU A 214 3.91 12.32 -10.14
N SER A 215 2.58 12.29 -10.17
CA SER A 215 1.79 12.44 -11.39
C SER A 215 1.49 13.90 -11.78
N ARG A 216 1.12 14.12 -13.04
CA ARG A 216 0.56 15.39 -13.54
C ARG A 216 -0.98 15.38 -13.44
N CYS A 217 -1.49 15.11 -12.25
CA CYS A 217 -2.93 14.95 -11.98
C CYS A 217 -3.80 16.23 -12.17
N GLY A 218 -3.18 17.39 -12.39
CA GLY A 218 -3.85 18.64 -12.73
C GLY A 218 -4.09 18.86 -14.23
N ALA A 219 -3.75 17.91 -15.11
CA ALA A 219 -3.96 18.08 -16.57
C ALA A 219 -5.41 17.78 -17.02
N ALA A 220 -6.25 17.20 -16.17
CA ALA A 220 -7.67 16.95 -16.44
C ALA A 220 -8.53 17.12 -15.18
N TYR A 221 -9.80 17.50 -15.41
CA TYR A 221 -10.83 17.69 -14.37
C TYR A 221 -10.38 18.61 -13.22
N SER A 222 -9.61 19.66 -13.55
CA SER A 222 -8.95 20.54 -12.59
C SER A 222 -9.16 22.01 -12.93
N LEU A 223 -9.12 22.86 -11.91
CA LEU A 223 -9.08 24.31 -12.09
C LEU A 223 -7.79 24.75 -12.81
N ASP A 224 -6.66 24.10 -12.56
CA ASP A 224 -5.40 24.35 -13.27
C ASP A 224 -5.56 24.22 -14.79
N ASN A 225 -6.27 23.18 -15.27
CA ASN A 225 -6.50 23.01 -16.70
C ASN A 225 -7.49 24.06 -17.25
N VAL A 226 -8.50 24.45 -16.48
CA VAL A 226 -9.42 25.54 -16.84
C VAL A 226 -8.66 26.86 -16.99
N LEU A 227 -7.81 27.21 -16.03
CA LEU A 227 -6.99 28.42 -16.06
C LEU A 227 -5.97 28.38 -17.20
N ARG A 228 -5.36 27.22 -17.48
CA ARG A 228 -4.53 27.01 -18.68
C ARG A 228 -5.31 27.26 -19.96
N CYS A 229 -6.47 26.62 -20.14
CA CYS A 229 -7.29 26.78 -21.35
C CYS A 229 -7.76 28.23 -21.54
N ARG A 230 -8.14 28.93 -20.45
CA ARG A 230 -8.49 30.36 -20.52
C ARG A 230 -7.34 31.22 -21.02
N ARG A 231 -6.11 30.98 -20.55
CA ARG A 231 -4.91 31.67 -21.03
C ARG A 231 -4.62 31.37 -22.50
N LEU A 232 -4.70 30.10 -22.90
CA LEU A 232 -4.49 29.68 -24.29
C LEU A 232 -5.54 30.25 -25.24
N ARG A 233 -6.81 30.29 -24.84
CA ARG A 233 -7.89 30.90 -25.61
C ARG A 233 -7.64 32.40 -25.85
N ARG A 234 -7.27 33.14 -24.81
CA ARG A 234 -6.92 34.57 -24.93
C ARG A 234 -5.73 34.80 -25.86
N ALA A 235 -4.80 33.86 -25.92
CA ALA A 235 -3.65 33.90 -26.81
C ALA A 235 -3.95 33.36 -28.22
N GLY A 236 -5.18 32.92 -28.53
CA GLY A 236 -5.52 32.31 -29.82
C GLY A 236 -4.86 30.93 -30.06
N ARG A 237 -4.35 30.28 -29.02
CA ARG A 237 -3.55 29.03 -29.11
C ARG A 237 -4.29 27.79 -28.63
N LEU A 238 -5.58 27.88 -28.32
CA LEU A 238 -6.37 26.74 -27.84
C LEU A 238 -7.15 26.11 -29.00
N SER A 239 -7.03 24.80 -29.18
CA SER A 239 -7.96 24.05 -30.02
C SER A 239 -9.28 23.90 -29.27
N GLU A 240 -10.36 24.43 -29.83
CA GLU A 240 -11.69 24.42 -29.21
C GLU A 240 -12.60 23.34 -29.84
N PRO A 241 -13.55 22.76 -29.07
CA PRO A 241 -14.53 21.85 -29.63
C PRO A 241 -15.34 22.52 -30.74
N GLY A 242 -15.48 21.85 -31.88
CA GLY A 242 -16.11 22.38 -33.09
C GLY A 242 -15.24 23.34 -33.93
N GLY A 243 -14.01 23.63 -33.50
CA GLY A 243 -13.00 24.38 -34.26
C GLY A 243 -11.89 23.49 -34.82
N GLU A 244 -10.80 24.12 -35.27
CA GLU A 244 -9.61 23.42 -35.77
C GLU A 244 -9.02 22.49 -34.69
N GLY A 245 -8.86 21.20 -35.03
CA GLY A 245 -8.40 20.15 -34.11
C GLY A 245 -9.44 19.62 -33.12
N ASP A 246 -10.68 20.15 -33.08
CA ASP A 246 -11.80 19.69 -32.23
C ASP A 246 -11.44 19.46 -30.74
N GLY A 247 -10.53 20.27 -30.19
CA GLY A 247 -10.05 20.14 -28.80
C GLY A 247 -8.86 19.18 -28.60
N ALA A 248 -8.45 18.45 -29.63
CA ALA A 248 -7.27 17.56 -29.63
C ALA A 248 -5.96 18.30 -29.94
N GLY A 249 -6.01 19.59 -30.29
CA GLY A 249 -4.86 20.34 -30.79
C GLY A 249 -4.72 20.23 -32.30
N ALA A 250 -3.94 21.11 -32.90
CA ALA A 250 -3.67 21.14 -34.34
C ALA A 250 -2.20 21.53 -34.60
N PRO A 251 -1.55 20.96 -35.63
CA PRO A 251 -0.22 21.38 -36.02
C PRO A 251 -0.20 22.85 -36.48
N PRO A 252 0.98 23.47 -36.58
CA PRO A 252 1.13 24.79 -37.20
C PRO A 252 0.49 24.86 -38.59
N SER A 253 -0.28 25.92 -38.83
CA SER A 253 -0.92 26.22 -40.11
C SER A 253 -0.74 27.71 -40.45
N GLU A 254 -1.03 28.12 -41.68
CA GLU A 254 -0.95 29.54 -42.07
C GLU A 254 -1.79 30.44 -41.16
N ARG A 255 -2.96 29.95 -40.75
CA ARG A 255 -3.87 30.63 -39.82
C ARG A 255 -3.33 30.64 -38.39
N ASN A 256 -2.60 29.61 -37.99
CA ASN A 256 -2.06 29.42 -36.64
C ASN A 256 -0.58 29.00 -36.71
N PRO A 257 0.36 29.95 -36.90
CA PRO A 257 1.78 29.63 -37.14
C PRO A 257 2.47 28.87 -35.99
N GLN A 258 1.94 28.96 -34.77
CA GLN A 258 2.44 28.24 -33.60
C GLN A 258 1.72 26.91 -33.32
N GLY A 259 0.70 26.58 -34.13
CA GLY A 259 -0.23 25.49 -33.88
C GLY A 259 -1.18 25.74 -32.72
N LEU A 260 -2.12 24.81 -32.52
CA LEU A 260 -3.11 24.86 -31.44
C LEU A 260 -2.85 23.78 -30.40
N GLU A 261 -2.89 24.16 -29.13
CA GLU A 261 -2.74 23.24 -28.01
C GLU A 261 -4.05 22.53 -27.66
N PRO A 262 -3.99 21.26 -27.21
CA PRO A 262 -5.16 20.48 -26.80
C PRO A 262 -5.78 20.96 -25.49
N VAL A 263 -7.09 20.73 -25.34
CA VAL A 263 -7.80 20.93 -24.07
C VAL A 263 -7.22 20.03 -22.97
N TYR A 264 -7.00 18.74 -23.27
CA TYR A 264 -6.42 17.77 -22.34
C TYR A 264 -4.99 17.42 -22.76
N ALA A 265 -4.01 18.09 -22.14
CA ALA A 265 -2.60 17.82 -22.40
C ALA A 265 -2.18 16.44 -21.88
N PRO A 266 -1.38 15.68 -22.64
CA PRO A 266 -1.00 14.34 -22.26
C PRO A 266 0.03 14.32 -21.12
N ILE A 267 0.05 13.22 -20.37
CA ILE A 267 0.90 13.06 -19.17
C ILE A 267 1.73 11.77 -19.22
N PRO A 268 2.84 11.68 -18.48
CA PRO A 268 3.62 10.44 -18.37
C PRO A 268 2.80 9.30 -17.72
N PHE A 269 2.89 8.09 -18.28
CA PHE A 269 2.11 6.92 -17.85
C PHE A 269 2.61 6.25 -16.55
N TRP A 270 3.91 6.29 -16.29
CA TRP A 270 4.52 5.52 -15.20
C TRP A 270 3.92 5.75 -13.77
N PRO A 271 3.46 6.96 -13.35
CA PRO A 271 2.88 7.13 -12.02
C PRO A 271 1.54 6.39 -11.86
N ARG A 272 0.75 6.35 -12.93
CA ARG A 272 -0.48 5.55 -12.98
C ARG A 272 -0.17 4.06 -12.86
N MET A 273 0.89 3.61 -13.50
CA MET A 273 1.32 2.22 -13.42
C MET A 273 1.74 1.83 -12.00
N PHE A 274 2.36 2.74 -11.23
CA PHE A 274 2.62 2.47 -9.80
C PHE A 274 1.35 2.23 -9.00
N VAL A 275 0.27 2.99 -9.24
CA VAL A 275 -1.03 2.73 -8.57
C VAL A 275 -1.60 1.36 -8.99
N VAL A 276 -1.50 0.99 -10.27
CA VAL A 276 -1.95 -0.32 -10.76
C VAL A 276 -1.15 -1.46 -10.12
N LEU A 277 0.17 -1.34 -10.09
CA LEU A 277 1.06 -2.32 -9.48
C LEU A 277 0.82 -2.41 -7.97
N GLN A 278 0.59 -1.29 -7.29
CA GLN A 278 0.27 -1.27 -5.87
C GLN A 278 -0.94 -2.13 -5.53
N VAL A 279 -2.03 -1.95 -6.28
CA VAL A 279 -3.28 -2.71 -6.09
C VAL A 279 -3.02 -4.19 -6.35
N ALA A 280 -2.28 -4.52 -7.42
CA ALA A 280 -1.95 -5.91 -7.73
C ALA A 280 -1.10 -6.57 -6.64
N THR A 281 -0.09 -5.86 -6.18
CA THR A 281 0.89 -6.33 -5.21
C THR A 281 0.29 -6.48 -3.81
N ILE A 282 -0.55 -5.55 -3.37
CA ILE A 282 -1.18 -5.66 -2.04
C ILE A 282 -2.14 -6.85 -1.96
N TYR A 283 -2.95 -7.09 -2.99
CA TYR A 283 -3.83 -8.27 -3.02
C TYR A 283 -3.04 -9.56 -3.12
N LEU A 284 -2.03 -9.64 -3.98
CA LEU A 284 -1.18 -10.83 -4.08
C LEU A 284 -0.56 -11.15 -2.71
N TYR A 285 0.04 -10.15 -2.07
CA TYR A 285 0.64 -10.32 -0.74
C TYR A 285 -0.40 -10.83 0.26
N THR A 286 -1.57 -10.20 0.33
CA THR A 286 -2.63 -10.57 1.27
C THR A 286 -3.17 -11.97 1.03
N GLY A 287 -3.38 -12.36 -0.22
CA GLY A 287 -3.80 -13.71 -0.56
C GLY A 287 -2.77 -14.74 -0.11
N VAL A 288 -1.49 -14.53 -0.42
CA VAL A 288 -0.41 -15.48 -0.07
C VAL A 288 -0.25 -15.68 1.44
N VAL A 289 -0.51 -14.64 2.24
CA VAL A 289 -0.41 -14.76 3.71
C VAL A 289 -1.66 -15.39 4.36
N LYS A 290 -2.78 -15.56 3.64
CA LYS A 290 -4.02 -16.21 4.12
C LYS A 290 -3.97 -17.75 3.99
N ASN A 291 -2.90 -18.32 4.52
CA ASN A 291 -2.55 -19.73 4.36
C ASN A 291 -2.90 -20.62 5.55
N GLY A 292 -3.72 -20.14 6.49
CA GLY A 292 -4.12 -20.92 7.67
C GLY A 292 -5.28 -21.88 7.41
N SER A 293 -5.45 -22.85 8.32
CA SER A 293 -6.46 -23.92 8.22
C SER A 293 -7.92 -23.43 8.18
N VAL A 294 -8.23 -22.24 8.68
CA VAL A 294 -9.59 -21.66 8.62
C VAL A 294 -9.91 -21.21 7.20
N TRP A 295 -8.94 -20.63 6.48
CA TRP A 295 -9.06 -20.32 5.05
C TRP A 295 -9.17 -21.59 4.21
N ALA A 296 -8.37 -22.62 4.52
CA ALA A 296 -8.39 -23.89 3.82
C ALA A 296 -9.75 -24.62 3.95
N ARG A 297 -10.42 -24.51 5.11
CA ARG A 297 -11.77 -25.08 5.33
C ARG A 297 -12.92 -24.25 4.76
N GLY A 298 -12.66 -22.99 4.39
CA GLY A 298 -13.70 -22.07 3.89
C GLY A 298 -14.41 -21.25 4.98
N ASP A 299 -14.02 -21.33 6.24
CA ASP A 299 -14.78 -20.69 7.33
C ASP A 299 -14.35 -19.24 7.61
N ALA A 300 -13.34 -18.72 6.90
CA ALA A 300 -12.73 -17.44 7.25
C ALA A 300 -13.67 -16.24 7.11
N PHE A 301 -14.48 -16.21 6.04
CA PHE A 301 -15.50 -15.17 5.86
C PHE A 301 -16.55 -15.19 6.97
N TYR A 302 -16.97 -16.38 7.41
CA TYR A 302 -17.92 -16.54 8.52
C TYR A 302 -17.37 -15.90 9.80
N TYR A 303 -16.13 -16.24 10.18
CA TYR A 303 -15.54 -15.68 11.40
C TYR A 303 -15.30 -14.18 11.28
N ALA A 304 -14.82 -13.70 10.14
CA ALA A 304 -14.61 -12.27 9.91
C ALA A 304 -15.92 -11.46 10.04
N LEU A 305 -17.03 -11.98 9.50
CA LEU A 305 -18.33 -11.33 9.56
C LEU A 305 -18.95 -11.35 10.97
N ASN A 306 -18.69 -12.39 11.76
CA ASN A 306 -19.20 -12.54 13.14
C ASN A 306 -18.32 -11.87 14.21
N LEU A 307 -17.38 -11.00 13.80
CA LEU A 307 -16.64 -10.16 14.73
C LEU A 307 -17.47 -8.94 15.12
N ASP A 308 -17.75 -8.79 16.40
CA ASP A 308 -18.78 -7.87 16.90
C ASP A 308 -18.51 -6.40 16.63
N HIS A 309 -17.23 -6.04 16.70
CA HIS A 309 -16.75 -4.71 16.40
C HIS A 309 -16.75 -4.37 14.90
N PHE A 310 -17.00 -5.34 14.02
CA PHE A 310 -16.98 -5.15 12.58
C PHE A 310 -18.32 -5.32 11.90
N TRP A 311 -19.37 -5.89 12.50
CA TRP A 311 -20.64 -6.00 11.76
C TRP A 311 -21.47 -4.72 11.85
N ARG A 312 -22.04 -4.34 10.71
CA ARG A 312 -22.94 -3.17 10.61
C ARG A 312 -24.39 -3.54 10.91
N LEU A 313 -24.77 -4.77 10.59
CA LEU A 313 -26.09 -5.38 10.81
C LEU A 313 -25.90 -6.78 11.42
N PRO A 314 -26.79 -7.26 12.32
CA PRO A 314 -26.60 -8.54 13.02
C PRO A 314 -26.44 -9.70 12.05
N PRO A 315 -25.23 -10.30 11.92
CA PRO A 315 -24.98 -11.31 10.90
C PRO A 315 -25.49 -12.70 11.30
N GLN A 316 -25.98 -12.90 12.52
CA GLN A 316 -26.22 -14.23 13.10
C GLN A 316 -27.30 -15.00 12.33
N LEU A 317 -28.39 -14.32 11.94
CA LEU A 317 -29.43 -14.92 11.09
C LEU A 317 -28.89 -15.29 9.71
N LEU A 318 -28.13 -14.41 9.06
CA LEU A 318 -27.54 -14.72 7.76
C LEU A 318 -26.54 -15.87 7.86
N SER A 319 -25.80 -15.93 8.97
CA SER A 319 -24.78 -16.92 9.27
C SER A 319 -25.36 -18.32 9.49
N SER A 320 -26.55 -18.45 10.08
CA SER A 320 -27.21 -19.74 10.26
C SER A 320 -27.63 -20.38 8.93
N TYR A 321 -28.10 -19.57 7.97
CA TYR A 321 -28.48 -20.08 6.64
C TYR A 321 -27.29 -20.26 5.69
N LEU A 322 -26.33 -19.33 5.69
CA LEU A 322 -25.31 -19.24 4.65
C LEU A 322 -23.90 -19.66 5.10
N GLY A 323 -23.69 -19.85 6.41
CA GLY A 323 -22.38 -20.07 7.03
C GLY A 323 -21.61 -21.27 6.47
N THR A 324 -22.24 -22.42 6.30
CA THR A 324 -21.58 -23.64 5.79
C THR A 324 -21.56 -23.75 4.27
N ASN A 325 -22.23 -22.82 3.56
CA ASN A 325 -22.49 -22.91 2.12
C ASN A 325 -21.90 -21.69 1.39
N LEU A 326 -22.69 -20.62 1.20
CA LEU A 326 -22.28 -19.44 0.44
C LEU A 326 -21.06 -18.76 1.07
N PHE A 327 -20.95 -18.72 2.40
CA PHE A 327 -19.80 -18.11 3.06
C PHE A 327 -18.52 -18.90 2.82
N ARG A 328 -18.60 -20.24 2.71
CA ARG A 328 -17.44 -21.06 2.33
C ARG A 328 -16.99 -20.79 0.90
N ILE A 329 -17.93 -20.70 -0.02
CA ILE A 329 -17.65 -20.31 -1.41
C ILE A 329 -16.98 -18.93 -1.43
N ASN A 330 -17.54 -17.95 -0.72
CA ASN A 330 -17.00 -16.59 -0.64
C ASN A 330 -15.59 -16.55 -0.05
N THR A 331 -15.29 -17.38 0.96
CA THR A 331 -13.94 -17.51 1.52
C THR A 331 -12.94 -17.94 0.44
N HIS A 332 -13.24 -19.01 -0.30
CA HIS A 332 -12.33 -19.51 -1.34
C HIS A 332 -12.23 -18.56 -2.52
N VAL A 333 -13.36 -17.98 -2.96
CA VAL A 333 -13.38 -16.96 -4.02
C VAL A 333 -12.51 -15.77 -3.62
N THR A 334 -12.67 -15.24 -2.39
CA THR A 334 -11.87 -14.10 -1.91
C THR A 334 -10.39 -14.44 -1.87
N HIS A 335 -10.03 -15.58 -1.29
CA HIS A 335 -8.63 -16.00 -1.16
C HIS A 335 -7.95 -16.14 -2.53
N TRP A 336 -8.52 -16.93 -3.43
CA TRP A 336 -7.93 -17.15 -4.75
C TRP A 336 -8.02 -15.91 -5.64
N TRP A 337 -9.06 -15.09 -5.47
CA TRP A 337 -9.15 -13.82 -6.17
C TRP A 337 -7.99 -12.90 -5.77
N GLU A 338 -7.66 -12.79 -4.48
CA GLU A 338 -6.53 -11.99 -4.00
C GLU A 338 -5.19 -12.54 -4.52
N VAL A 339 -4.96 -13.85 -4.42
CA VAL A 339 -3.73 -14.50 -4.91
C VAL A 339 -3.50 -14.23 -6.40
N PHE A 340 -4.55 -14.36 -7.22
CA PHE A 340 -4.43 -14.25 -8.67
C PHE A 340 -4.75 -12.87 -9.24
N PHE A 341 -5.11 -11.88 -8.42
CA PHE A 341 -5.49 -10.56 -8.92
C PHE A 341 -4.42 -9.94 -9.83
N HIS A 342 -3.14 -10.16 -9.53
CA HIS A 342 -2.01 -9.65 -10.31
C HIS A 342 -2.03 -10.07 -11.80
N LEU A 343 -2.74 -11.15 -12.15
CA LEU A 343 -2.96 -11.58 -13.53
C LEU A 343 -3.67 -10.51 -14.39
N VAL A 344 -4.40 -9.58 -13.77
CA VAL A 344 -4.97 -8.43 -14.47
C VAL A 344 -3.89 -7.56 -15.13
N VAL A 345 -2.72 -7.43 -14.48
CA VAL A 345 -1.59 -6.64 -14.99
C VAL A 345 -1.01 -7.33 -16.21
N PHE A 346 -0.85 -8.65 -16.17
CA PHE A 346 -0.44 -9.44 -17.32
C PHE A 346 -1.39 -9.22 -18.51
N GLY A 347 -2.71 -9.33 -18.30
CA GLY A 347 -3.67 -9.09 -19.38
C GLY A 347 -3.67 -7.65 -19.91
N LEU A 348 -3.42 -6.65 -19.05
CA LEU A 348 -3.25 -5.26 -19.47
C LEU A 348 -2.01 -5.07 -20.36
N VAL A 349 -0.87 -5.61 -19.93
CA VAL A 349 0.41 -5.47 -20.64
C VAL A 349 0.40 -6.24 -21.97
N VAL A 350 -0.07 -7.49 -21.97
CA VAL A 350 -0.11 -8.30 -23.20
C VAL A 350 -1.08 -7.71 -24.21
N ARG A 351 -2.27 -7.26 -23.80
CA ARG A 351 -3.21 -6.62 -24.73
C ARG A 351 -2.71 -5.28 -25.24
N TRP A 352 -1.94 -4.55 -24.44
CA TRP A 352 -1.24 -3.38 -24.91
C TRP A 352 -0.21 -3.76 -25.98
N ALA A 353 0.67 -4.72 -25.68
CA ALA A 353 1.71 -5.18 -26.60
C ALA A 353 1.15 -5.72 -27.92
N MET A 354 0.01 -6.42 -27.88
CA MET A 354 -0.67 -6.92 -29.09
C MET A 354 -1.24 -5.81 -29.99
N ARG A 355 -1.54 -4.64 -29.41
CA ARG A 355 -2.10 -3.49 -30.14
C ARG A 355 -1.03 -2.54 -30.62
N GLU A 356 0.08 -2.48 -29.90
CA GLU A 356 1.18 -1.62 -30.26
C GLU A 356 1.97 -2.18 -31.44
N VAL A 357 2.54 -1.26 -32.19
CA VAL A 357 3.49 -1.56 -33.26
C VAL A 357 4.88 -1.81 -32.64
N LEU A 358 5.02 -2.91 -31.89
CA LEU A 358 6.31 -3.30 -31.32
C LEU A 358 7.22 -3.91 -32.40
N PRO A 359 8.51 -3.57 -32.43
CA PRO A 359 9.46 -4.20 -33.35
C PRO A 359 9.53 -5.70 -33.08
N PRO A 360 9.68 -6.53 -34.12
CA PRO A 360 9.85 -7.97 -33.93
C PRO A 360 11.12 -8.24 -33.11
N PRO A 361 11.07 -9.13 -32.11
CA PRO A 361 12.25 -9.48 -31.34
C PRO A 361 13.29 -10.16 -32.25
N SER A 362 14.57 -9.94 -31.99
CA SER A 362 15.63 -10.71 -32.64
C SER A 362 15.50 -12.20 -32.29
N LYS A 363 16.06 -13.10 -33.13
CA LYS A 363 16.05 -14.55 -32.84
C LYS A 363 16.62 -14.87 -31.45
N LEU A 364 17.70 -14.17 -31.06
CA LEU A 364 18.32 -14.31 -29.74
C LEU A 364 17.37 -13.85 -28.62
N ALA A 365 16.71 -12.69 -28.78
CA ALA A 365 15.75 -12.21 -27.79
C ALA A 365 14.55 -13.15 -27.65
N PHE A 366 14.02 -13.64 -28.77
CA PHE A 366 12.90 -14.57 -28.80
C PHE A 366 13.18 -15.87 -28.03
N TRP A 367 14.31 -16.53 -28.34
CA TRP A 367 14.69 -17.77 -27.65
C TRP A 367 15.16 -17.52 -26.21
N GLY A 368 15.85 -16.41 -25.97
CA GLY A 368 16.29 -16.01 -24.63
C GLY A 368 15.12 -15.75 -23.68
N VAL A 369 14.07 -15.06 -24.13
CA VAL A 369 12.85 -14.84 -23.33
C VAL A 369 12.16 -16.17 -23.02
N ARG A 370 12.07 -17.10 -23.98
CA ARG A 370 11.50 -18.44 -23.75
C ARG A 370 12.31 -19.23 -22.74
N ALA A 371 13.63 -19.27 -22.89
CA ALA A 371 14.53 -19.94 -21.97
C ALA A 371 14.40 -19.35 -20.56
N ALA A 372 14.33 -18.03 -20.42
CA ALA A 372 14.14 -17.36 -19.14
C ALA A 372 12.78 -17.68 -18.49
N TRP A 373 11.69 -17.78 -19.25
CA TRP A 373 10.38 -18.22 -18.71
C TRP A 373 10.40 -19.68 -18.25
N ILE A 374 11.04 -20.58 -19.01
CA ILE A 374 11.20 -21.99 -18.63
C ILE A 374 12.06 -22.09 -17.37
N ALA A 375 13.20 -21.41 -17.34
CA ALA A 375 14.10 -21.37 -16.20
C ALA A 375 13.39 -20.81 -14.95
N LEU A 376 12.61 -19.74 -15.09
CA LEU A 376 11.80 -19.20 -14.00
C LEU A 376 10.82 -20.24 -13.43
N GLY A 377 10.14 -20.99 -14.29
CA GLY A 377 9.23 -22.06 -13.89
C GLY A 377 9.95 -23.20 -13.16
N LEU A 378 11.13 -23.60 -13.64
CA LEU A 378 11.95 -24.67 -13.04
C LEU A 378 12.60 -24.24 -11.73
N LEU A 379 13.11 -23.01 -11.64
CA LEU A 379 13.66 -22.45 -10.39
C LEU A 379 12.58 -22.31 -9.33
N SER A 380 11.36 -21.92 -9.72
CA SER A 380 10.21 -21.86 -8.81
C SER A 380 9.83 -23.25 -8.30
N LEU A 381 9.82 -24.26 -9.18
CA LEU A 381 9.63 -25.65 -8.78
C LEU A 381 10.74 -26.11 -7.82
N GLY A 382 12.00 -25.84 -8.15
CA GLY A 382 13.15 -26.17 -7.32
C GLY A 382 13.06 -25.55 -5.93
N LEU A 383 12.63 -24.29 -5.83
CA LEU A 383 12.39 -23.62 -4.55
C LEU A 383 11.29 -24.31 -3.73
N VAL A 384 10.18 -24.68 -4.37
CA VAL A 384 9.07 -25.38 -3.71
C VAL A 384 9.52 -26.75 -3.19
N LEU A 385 10.21 -27.54 -4.01
CA LEU A 385 10.72 -28.86 -3.62
C LEU A 385 11.77 -28.76 -2.52
N TYR A 386 12.65 -27.76 -2.59
CA TYR A 386 13.70 -27.52 -1.58
C TYR A 386 13.13 -27.16 -0.20
N LEU A 387 12.04 -26.40 -0.19
CA LEU A 387 11.36 -25.97 1.03
C LEU A 387 10.26 -26.93 1.50
N LEU A 388 9.82 -27.89 0.67
CA LEU A 388 8.74 -28.82 1.00
C LEU A 388 8.92 -29.52 2.36
N PRO A 389 10.12 -30.05 2.72
CA PRO A 389 10.29 -30.78 3.99
C PRO A 389 10.01 -29.95 5.25
N VAL A 390 10.12 -28.62 5.17
CA VAL A 390 9.88 -27.72 6.31
C VAL A 390 8.49 -27.05 6.29
N HIS A 391 7.73 -27.21 5.20
CA HIS A 391 6.35 -26.70 5.09
C HIS A 391 5.29 -27.81 5.05
N TYR A 392 5.69 -29.07 4.91
CA TYR A 392 4.79 -30.21 4.91
C TYR A 392 5.26 -31.27 5.91
N ALA A 393 4.40 -31.55 6.89
CA ALA A 393 4.52 -32.71 7.77
C ALA A 393 3.24 -33.54 7.60
N PRO A 394 3.33 -34.82 7.20
CA PRO A 394 2.15 -35.66 6.99
C PRO A 394 1.38 -35.80 8.32
N PRO A 395 0.10 -35.38 8.38
CA PRO A 395 -0.67 -35.41 9.64
C PRO A 395 -0.98 -36.83 10.12
N SER A 396 -1.02 -37.79 9.21
CA SER A 396 -1.21 -39.21 9.50
C SER A 396 -0.66 -40.08 8.36
N PRO A 397 -0.46 -41.39 8.56
CA PRO A 397 0.04 -42.31 7.53
C PRO A 397 -0.83 -42.41 6.26
N ARG A 398 -2.07 -41.90 6.30
CA ARG A 398 -2.96 -41.84 5.13
C ARG A 398 -2.59 -40.74 4.14
N TYR A 399 -1.82 -39.76 4.57
CA TYR A 399 -1.33 -38.68 3.72
C TYR A 399 -0.02 -39.09 3.05
N PRO A 400 0.25 -38.61 1.82
CA PRO A 400 1.46 -38.98 1.10
C PRO A 400 2.72 -38.61 1.89
N SER A 401 3.76 -39.44 1.81
CA SER A 401 5.08 -39.08 2.34
C SER A 401 5.61 -37.83 1.63
N THR A 402 6.60 -37.16 2.23
CA THR A 402 7.18 -35.96 1.64
C THR A 402 7.78 -36.23 0.26
N GLU A 403 8.36 -37.41 0.04
CA GLU A 403 8.93 -37.85 -1.26
C GLU A 403 7.84 -38.07 -2.30
N VAL A 404 6.75 -38.76 -1.92
CA VAL A 404 5.60 -38.98 -2.81
C VAL A 404 4.95 -37.66 -3.17
N LEU A 405 4.76 -36.76 -2.19
CA LEU A 405 4.21 -35.44 -2.44
C LEU A 405 5.14 -34.60 -3.32
N ALA A 406 6.46 -34.67 -3.13
CA ALA A 406 7.44 -34.02 -4.00
C ALA A 406 7.32 -34.49 -5.45
N ALA A 407 7.18 -35.80 -5.68
CA ALA A 407 6.99 -36.35 -7.02
C ALA A 407 5.67 -35.91 -7.66
N ILE A 408 4.57 -35.89 -6.89
CA ILE A 408 3.26 -35.37 -7.34
C ILE A 408 3.37 -33.89 -7.72
N ILE A 409 4.01 -33.07 -6.87
CA ILE A 409 4.22 -31.64 -7.13
C ILE A 409 5.07 -31.46 -8.39
N ALA A 410 6.19 -32.17 -8.52
CA ALA A 410 7.07 -32.06 -9.68
C ALA A 410 6.37 -32.46 -10.98
N GLY A 411 5.74 -33.64 -11.01
CA GLY A 411 4.99 -34.11 -12.17
C GLY A 411 3.83 -33.18 -12.54
N GLY A 412 3.03 -32.77 -11.55
CA GLY A 412 1.91 -31.85 -11.74
C GLY A 412 2.36 -30.46 -12.21
N TRP A 413 3.47 -29.95 -11.71
CA TRP A 413 4.04 -28.65 -12.10
C TRP A 413 4.55 -28.66 -13.54
N LEU A 414 5.30 -29.69 -13.92
CA LEU A 414 5.79 -29.85 -15.30
C LEU A 414 4.62 -30.05 -16.27
N ALA A 415 3.61 -30.85 -15.90
CA ALA A 415 2.39 -31.00 -16.66
C ALA A 415 1.64 -29.66 -16.82
N ALA A 416 1.58 -28.84 -15.76
CA ALA A 416 0.97 -27.52 -15.81
C ALA A 416 1.75 -26.56 -16.74
N MET A 417 3.07 -26.57 -16.70
CA MET A 417 3.91 -25.79 -17.62
C MET A 417 3.66 -26.21 -19.09
N ALA A 418 3.63 -27.52 -19.37
CA ALA A 418 3.33 -28.04 -20.69
C ALA A 418 1.91 -27.67 -21.14
N LEU A 419 0.92 -27.78 -20.25
CA LEU A 419 -0.46 -27.40 -20.52
C LEU A 419 -0.60 -25.92 -20.83
N ILE A 420 0.08 -25.02 -20.09
CA ILE A 420 0.09 -23.59 -20.38
C ILE A 420 0.64 -23.34 -21.78
N GLY A 421 1.76 -23.99 -22.15
CA GLY A 421 2.33 -23.91 -23.49
C GLY A 421 1.36 -24.39 -24.58
N TYR A 422 0.72 -25.55 -24.37
CA TYR A 422 -0.28 -26.11 -25.27
C TYR A 422 -1.50 -25.19 -25.43
N VAL A 423 -2.09 -24.72 -24.32
CA VAL A 423 -3.24 -23.82 -24.33
C VAL A 423 -2.90 -22.51 -25.02
N GLN A 424 -1.74 -21.93 -24.74
CA GLN A 424 -1.28 -20.72 -25.41
C GLN A 424 -1.14 -20.93 -26.93
N HIS A 425 -0.58 -22.06 -27.35
CA HIS A 425 -0.48 -22.41 -28.76
C HIS A 425 -1.88 -22.58 -29.40
N ARG A 426 -2.78 -23.33 -28.75
CA ARG A 426 -4.16 -23.54 -29.22
C ARG A 426 -4.93 -22.25 -29.35
N LEU A 427 -4.94 -21.41 -28.31
CA LEU A 427 -5.63 -20.11 -28.32
C LEU A 427 -5.15 -19.16 -29.43
N ARG A 428 -3.90 -19.32 -29.90
CA ARG A 428 -3.32 -18.49 -30.97
C ARG A 428 -3.55 -19.06 -32.37
N VAL A 429 -3.38 -20.38 -32.55
CA VAL A 429 -3.33 -20.99 -33.89
C VAL A 429 -4.66 -21.66 -34.25
N ARG A 430 -5.34 -22.28 -33.29
CA ARG A 430 -6.59 -23.04 -33.50
C ARG A 430 -7.53 -22.79 -32.32
N PRO A 431 -8.27 -21.67 -32.28
CA PRO A 431 -9.10 -21.32 -31.12
C PRO A 431 -10.26 -22.30 -30.93
N PHE A 432 -10.71 -22.48 -29.69
CA PHE A 432 -11.84 -23.37 -29.39
C PHE A 432 -13.15 -22.74 -29.88
N ARG A 433 -14.01 -23.52 -30.54
CA ARG A 433 -15.32 -23.08 -31.00
C ARG A 433 -16.39 -23.86 -30.24
N MET A 434 -17.20 -23.16 -29.45
CA MET A 434 -18.30 -23.75 -28.68
C MET A 434 -19.62 -23.20 -29.20
N ARG A 435 -20.61 -24.06 -29.46
CA ARG A 435 -21.95 -23.64 -29.91
C ARG A 435 -22.92 -23.75 -28.72
N LEU A 436 -23.45 -22.63 -28.26
CA LEU A 436 -24.39 -22.57 -27.14
C LEU A 436 -25.63 -21.77 -27.55
N ARG A 437 -26.83 -22.37 -27.45
CA ARG A 437 -28.12 -21.74 -27.81
C ARG A 437 -28.09 -21.06 -29.20
N GLY A 438 -27.58 -21.76 -30.21
CA GLY A 438 -27.51 -21.26 -31.59
C GLY A 438 -26.39 -20.25 -31.88
N ARG A 439 -25.66 -19.76 -30.86
CA ARG A 439 -24.52 -18.83 -31.03
C ARG A 439 -23.19 -19.56 -30.92
N THR A 440 -22.27 -19.29 -31.85
CA THR A 440 -20.91 -19.82 -31.81
C THR A 440 -20.00 -18.86 -31.04
N PHE A 441 -19.44 -19.33 -29.94
CA PHE A 441 -18.44 -18.64 -29.13
C PHE A 441 -17.05 -19.13 -29.53
N VAL A 442 -16.17 -18.21 -29.93
CA VAL A 442 -14.77 -18.48 -30.21
C VAL A 442 -13.94 -18.10 -28.99
N LEU A 443 -13.32 -19.08 -28.35
CA LEU A 443 -12.38 -18.88 -27.24
C LEU A 443 -10.98 -18.81 -27.84
N ASP A 444 -10.56 -17.58 -28.18
CA ASP A 444 -9.23 -17.26 -28.67
C ASP A 444 -8.40 -16.53 -27.60
N ALA A 445 -7.16 -16.17 -27.95
CA ALA A 445 -6.26 -15.45 -27.05
C ALA A 445 -6.85 -14.10 -26.59
N ASP A 446 -7.56 -13.37 -27.44
CA ASP A 446 -8.13 -12.07 -27.08
C ASP A 446 -9.38 -12.22 -26.18
N TRP A 447 -10.19 -13.27 -26.34
CA TRP A 447 -11.24 -13.64 -25.38
C TRP A 447 -10.64 -13.91 -23.99
N ALA A 448 -9.61 -14.76 -23.92
CA ALA A 448 -8.94 -15.10 -22.67
C ALA A 448 -8.35 -13.85 -22.00
N LEU A 449 -7.70 -12.97 -22.76
CA LEU A 449 -7.14 -11.72 -22.26
C LEU A 449 -8.20 -10.66 -21.88
N ARG A 450 -9.41 -10.73 -22.43
CA ARG A 450 -10.52 -9.82 -22.08
C ARG A 450 -11.25 -10.23 -20.81
N TRP A 451 -11.45 -11.53 -20.62
CA TRP A 451 -12.27 -12.06 -19.53
C TRP A 451 -11.42 -12.64 -18.40
N PHE A 452 -10.55 -13.59 -18.69
CA PHE A 452 -9.78 -14.30 -17.67
C PHE A 452 -8.61 -13.46 -17.14
N PHE A 453 -7.75 -12.94 -18.01
CA PHE A 453 -6.66 -12.03 -17.61
C PHE A 453 -7.08 -10.56 -17.62
N GLY A 454 -8.31 -10.27 -18.02
CA GLY A 454 -8.79 -8.92 -18.26
C GLY A 454 -9.47 -8.28 -17.05
N ARG A 455 -9.56 -6.96 -17.07
CA ARG A 455 -10.16 -6.14 -16.01
C ARG A 455 -11.60 -6.53 -15.64
N ARG A 456 -12.34 -7.18 -16.54
CA ARG A 456 -13.76 -7.47 -16.37
C ARG A 456 -14.02 -8.40 -15.19
N LEU A 457 -13.29 -9.52 -15.10
CA LEU A 457 -13.43 -10.45 -13.99
C LEU A 457 -12.88 -9.85 -12.70
N TRP A 458 -11.62 -9.43 -12.73
CA TRP A 458 -10.89 -9.03 -11.53
C TRP A 458 -11.46 -7.78 -10.86
N LEU A 459 -11.76 -6.73 -11.64
CA LEU A 459 -12.32 -5.51 -11.06
C LEU A 459 -13.79 -5.68 -10.69
N ALA A 460 -14.59 -6.44 -11.45
CA ALA A 460 -15.99 -6.65 -11.08
C ALA A 460 -16.11 -7.44 -9.78
N LEU A 461 -15.37 -8.55 -9.65
CA LEU A 461 -15.33 -9.30 -8.39
C LEU A 461 -14.81 -8.43 -7.25
N GLY A 462 -13.78 -7.61 -7.49
CA GLY A 462 -13.28 -6.66 -6.49
C GLY A 462 -14.30 -5.60 -6.08
N ILE A 463 -15.09 -5.06 -7.03
CA ILE A 463 -16.17 -4.11 -6.74
C ILE A 463 -17.25 -4.79 -5.92
N VAL A 464 -17.65 -6.01 -6.29
CA VAL A 464 -18.64 -6.80 -5.55
C VAL A 464 -18.14 -7.05 -4.13
N PHE A 465 -16.91 -7.53 -3.97
CA PHE A 465 -16.30 -7.79 -2.66
C PHE A 465 -16.27 -6.53 -1.78
N HIS A 466 -15.75 -5.42 -2.29
CA HIS A 466 -15.68 -4.16 -1.52
C HIS A 466 -17.05 -3.56 -1.23
N SER A 467 -18.02 -3.74 -2.13
CA SER A 467 -19.39 -3.30 -1.87
C SER A 467 -20.02 -4.09 -0.73
N HIS A 468 -19.80 -5.41 -0.66
CA HIS A 468 -20.25 -6.22 0.47
C HIS A 468 -19.59 -5.78 1.78
N LEU A 469 -18.28 -5.49 1.77
CA LEU A 469 -17.60 -4.97 2.96
C LEU A 469 -18.23 -3.65 3.41
N ILE A 470 -18.47 -2.71 2.50
CA ILE A 470 -19.09 -1.40 2.84
C ILE A 470 -20.51 -1.57 3.40
N LEU A 471 -21.28 -2.52 2.90
CA LEU A 471 -22.67 -2.74 3.32
C LEU A 471 -22.78 -3.51 4.63
N LEU A 472 -21.98 -4.57 4.80
CA LEU A 472 -22.11 -5.53 5.90
C LEU A 472 -21.13 -5.28 7.05
N MET A 473 -19.98 -4.67 6.76
CA MET A 473 -18.89 -4.51 7.72
C MET A 473 -18.49 -3.05 7.95
N ASN A 474 -18.27 -2.72 9.21
CA ASN A 474 -17.81 -1.42 9.68
C ASN A 474 -16.27 -1.35 9.67
N ILE A 475 -15.66 -1.41 8.48
CA ILE A 475 -14.17 -1.39 8.27
C ILE A 475 -13.68 0.00 7.79
N GLY A 476 -14.53 1.03 7.88
CA GLY A 476 -14.16 2.40 7.55
C GLY A 476 -13.76 2.64 6.11
N TRP A 477 -12.69 3.43 5.93
CA TRP A 477 -12.30 3.99 4.63
C TRP A 477 -11.32 3.12 3.82
N PHE A 478 -11.05 1.89 4.26
CA PHE A 478 -10.20 0.94 3.51
C PHE A 478 -10.77 0.65 2.11
N SER A 479 -11.99 0.12 2.05
CA SER A 479 -12.63 -0.32 0.81
C SER A 479 -12.85 0.82 -0.19
N PRO A 480 -13.38 2.00 0.20
CA PRO A 480 -13.42 3.17 -0.68
C PRO A 480 -12.04 3.59 -1.18
N GLY A 481 -11.03 3.57 -0.30
CA GLY A 481 -9.65 3.88 -0.65
C GLY A 481 -9.08 2.94 -1.71
N LEU A 482 -9.25 1.62 -1.55
CA LEU A 482 -8.83 0.63 -2.56
C LEU A 482 -9.57 0.81 -3.89
N LEU A 483 -10.89 1.01 -3.83
CA LEU A 483 -11.72 1.22 -5.01
C LEU A 483 -11.32 2.49 -5.78
N SER A 484 -10.81 3.53 -5.11
CA SER A 484 -10.26 4.70 -5.81
C SER A 484 -9.14 4.31 -6.78
N GLY A 485 -8.29 3.36 -6.41
CA GLY A 485 -7.22 2.82 -7.27
C GLY A 485 -7.73 2.11 -8.52
N TYR A 486 -8.99 1.61 -8.53
CA TYR A 486 -9.56 0.91 -9.69
C TYR A 486 -9.78 1.85 -10.87
N VAL A 487 -9.94 3.16 -10.60
CA VAL A 487 -9.98 4.20 -11.64
C VAL A 487 -8.75 4.13 -12.54
N CYS A 488 -7.57 3.84 -11.97
CA CYS A 488 -6.31 3.74 -12.71
C CYS A 488 -6.25 2.52 -13.65
N PHE A 489 -7.21 1.60 -13.63
CA PHE A 489 -7.30 0.51 -14.59
C PHE A 489 -8.12 0.87 -15.84
N LEU A 490 -8.82 2.01 -15.83
CA LEU A 490 -9.65 2.50 -16.93
C LEU A 490 -8.89 3.48 -17.83
N ASN A 491 -9.11 3.42 -19.13
CA ASN A 491 -8.52 4.38 -20.06
C ASN A 491 -9.31 5.69 -20.05
N GLY A 492 -8.66 6.82 -20.36
CA GLY A 492 -9.32 8.13 -20.29
C GLY A 492 -10.54 8.26 -21.22
N THR A 493 -10.49 7.64 -22.41
CA THR A 493 -11.66 7.53 -23.30
C THR A 493 -12.84 6.81 -22.63
N GLU A 494 -12.57 5.72 -21.90
CA GLU A 494 -13.61 4.96 -21.22
C GLU A 494 -14.22 5.75 -20.07
N ILE A 495 -13.39 6.45 -19.30
CA ILE A 495 -13.85 7.37 -18.24
C ILE A 495 -14.73 8.46 -18.84
N ALA A 496 -14.32 9.07 -19.94
CA ALA A 496 -15.05 10.15 -20.59
C ALA A 496 -16.41 9.69 -21.14
N PHE A 497 -16.45 8.55 -21.84
CA PHE A 497 -17.70 7.99 -22.34
C PHE A 497 -18.63 7.52 -21.22
N LEU A 498 -18.08 6.88 -20.18
CA LEU A 498 -18.85 6.43 -19.02
C LEU A 498 -19.46 7.63 -18.29
N GLY A 499 -18.66 8.66 -18.02
CA GLY A 499 -19.12 9.91 -17.39
C GLY A 499 -20.21 10.60 -18.20
N ARG A 500 -20.04 10.71 -19.53
CA ARG A 500 -21.06 11.26 -20.44
C ARG A 500 -22.36 10.46 -20.40
N ARG A 501 -22.28 9.12 -20.42
CA ARG A 501 -23.46 8.24 -20.36
C ARG A 501 -24.19 8.36 -19.04
N ILE A 502 -23.45 8.40 -17.92
CA ILE A 502 -24.03 8.59 -16.58
C ILE A 502 -24.70 9.96 -16.50
N GLY A 503 -24.00 11.03 -16.88
CA GLY A 503 -24.54 12.39 -16.89
C GLY A 503 -25.80 12.53 -17.75
N ARG A 504 -25.81 11.94 -18.95
CA ARG A 504 -27.01 11.93 -19.82
C ARG A 504 -28.19 11.21 -19.18
N ARG A 505 -27.95 10.08 -18.51
CA ARG A 505 -29.02 9.36 -17.78
C ARG A 505 -29.53 10.17 -16.60
N LEU A 506 -28.63 10.72 -15.78
CA LEU A 506 -29.01 11.57 -14.65
C LEU A 506 -29.80 12.79 -15.11
N GLY A 507 -29.43 13.43 -16.22
CA GLY A 507 -30.16 14.57 -16.77
C GLY A 507 -31.57 14.26 -17.25
N ARG A 508 -31.92 12.98 -17.44
CA ARG A 508 -33.30 12.52 -17.76
C ARG A 508 -34.10 12.14 -16.51
N ILE A 509 -33.43 11.67 -15.47
CA ILE A 509 -34.05 11.14 -14.25
C ILE A 509 -34.24 12.24 -13.21
N LEU A 510 -33.30 13.18 -13.10
CA LEU A 510 -33.31 14.22 -12.08
C LEU A 510 -34.32 15.33 -12.41
N PRO A 511 -34.97 15.95 -11.40
CA PRO A 511 -35.87 17.08 -11.59
C PRO A 511 -35.21 18.25 -12.33
N GLY A 512 -36.00 19.03 -13.08
CA GLY A 512 -35.52 20.12 -13.94
C GLY A 512 -34.48 21.08 -13.30
N PRO A 513 -34.66 21.56 -12.05
CA PRO A 513 -33.67 22.40 -11.38
C PRO A 513 -32.32 21.68 -11.12
N ILE A 514 -32.34 20.39 -10.78
CA ILE A 514 -31.14 19.60 -10.51
C ILE A 514 -30.47 19.18 -11.82
N ALA A 515 -31.25 18.80 -12.84
CA ALA A 515 -30.74 18.44 -14.16
C ALA A 515 -29.98 19.60 -14.85
N ARG A 516 -30.27 20.86 -14.49
CA ARG A 516 -29.55 22.04 -15.00
C ARG A 516 -28.07 22.07 -14.61
N TRP A 517 -27.68 21.43 -13.50
CA TRP A 517 -26.28 21.31 -13.06
C TRP A 517 -25.43 20.41 -13.98
N ILE A 518 -26.07 19.55 -14.79
CA ILE A 518 -25.38 18.73 -15.77
C ILE A 518 -25.14 19.57 -17.03
N PRO A 519 -23.94 19.62 -17.62
CA PRO A 519 -23.68 20.43 -18.80
C PRO A 519 -24.63 20.13 -19.97
N ALA A 520 -25.05 21.17 -20.71
CA ALA A 520 -26.04 21.05 -21.79
C ALA A 520 -25.60 20.10 -22.91
N ASP A 521 -24.31 20.12 -23.26
CA ASP A 521 -23.69 19.23 -24.24
C ASP A 521 -23.71 17.75 -23.78
N VAL A 522 -23.58 17.49 -22.48
CA VAL A 522 -23.71 16.15 -21.88
C VAL A 522 -25.15 15.66 -21.97
N ARG A 523 -26.13 16.51 -21.64
CA ARG A 523 -27.57 16.17 -21.76
C ARG A 523 -27.96 15.90 -23.21
N ALA A 524 -27.45 16.70 -24.15
CA ALA A 524 -27.64 16.52 -25.59
C ALA A 524 -26.98 15.23 -26.12
N GLY A 525 -26.08 14.61 -25.35
CA GLY A 525 -25.41 13.37 -25.75
C GLY A 525 -24.29 13.58 -26.77
N ARG A 526 -23.70 14.79 -26.83
CA ARG A 526 -22.53 15.06 -27.65
C ARG A 526 -21.34 14.19 -27.22
N PRO A 527 -20.47 13.77 -28.15
CA PRO A 527 -19.28 12.98 -27.82
C PRO A 527 -18.38 13.73 -26.83
N PRO A 528 -17.60 13.02 -26.00
CA PRO A 528 -16.62 13.67 -25.14
C PRO A 528 -15.53 14.32 -25.98
N ILE A 529 -15.00 15.45 -25.49
CA ILE A 529 -13.82 16.10 -26.06
C ILE A 529 -12.69 15.05 -26.15
N PRO A 530 -12.03 14.93 -27.32
CA PRO A 530 -10.91 14.03 -27.51
C PRO A 530 -9.74 14.38 -26.57
N THR A 531 -8.85 13.41 -26.37
CA THR A 531 -7.53 13.69 -25.79
C THR A 531 -6.66 14.34 -26.86
N ALA A 532 -5.50 14.89 -26.47
CA ALA A 532 -4.52 15.39 -27.42
C ALA A 532 -4.26 14.43 -28.58
N ASP A 533 -4.18 14.98 -29.79
CA ASP A 533 -3.67 14.29 -30.96
C ASP A 533 -2.20 13.95 -30.72
N TRP A 534 -1.86 12.68 -30.90
CA TRP A 534 -0.53 12.17 -30.61
C TRP A 534 0.50 12.57 -31.66
N THR A 535 0.06 13.01 -32.84
CA THR A 535 0.91 13.37 -33.99
C THR A 535 1.44 14.81 -33.93
N LEU A 536 1.05 15.61 -32.93
CA LEU A 536 1.47 17.01 -32.85
C LEU A 536 3.00 17.13 -32.72
N PRO A 537 3.65 18.08 -33.43
CA PRO A 537 5.11 18.24 -33.46
C PRO A 537 5.74 18.55 -32.09
N ALA A 538 4.95 19.05 -31.13
CA ALA A 538 5.42 19.39 -29.79
C ALA A 538 5.82 18.16 -28.95
N TYR A 539 5.42 16.95 -29.35
CA TYR A 539 5.68 15.73 -28.61
C TYR A 539 6.96 15.03 -29.05
N ARG A 540 7.66 14.43 -28.07
CA ARG A 540 8.94 13.77 -28.33
C ARG A 540 8.72 12.39 -28.92
N THR A 541 9.32 12.20 -30.09
CA THR A 541 9.30 10.93 -30.82
C THR A 541 10.69 10.33 -31.01
N ASP A 542 11.71 10.96 -30.41
CA ASP A 542 13.10 10.59 -30.62
C ASP A 542 13.39 9.12 -30.24
N GLY A 543 13.97 8.40 -31.21
CA GLY A 543 14.20 6.96 -31.12
C GLY A 543 15.27 6.54 -30.13
N ALA A 544 16.05 7.47 -29.55
CA ALA A 544 17.28 7.20 -28.81
C ALA A 544 17.14 6.13 -27.70
N VAL A 545 17.85 5.02 -27.85
CA VAL A 545 17.85 3.89 -26.92
C VAL A 545 19.18 3.82 -26.18
N LEU A 546 19.15 3.38 -24.92
CA LEU A 546 20.38 3.04 -24.20
C LEU A 546 21.18 1.94 -24.93
N PRO A 547 22.50 2.11 -25.11
CA PRO A 547 23.34 1.09 -25.72
C PRO A 547 23.22 -0.25 -24.98
N GLY A 548 23.17 -1.37 -25.71
CA GLY A 548 23.00 -2.71 -25.11
C GLY A 548 23.99 -3.01 -24.00
N TRP A 549 25.27 -2.74 -24.25
CA TRP A 549 26.35 -2.95 -23.28
C TRP A 549 26.11 -2.18 -21.97
N THR A 550 25.61 -0.94 -22.01
CA THR A 550 25.37 -0.15 -20.78
C THR A 550 24.33 -0.80 -19.88
N VAL A 551 23.26 -1.37 -20.46
CA VAL A 551 22.17 -2.00 -19.71
C VAL A 551 22.63 -3.36 -19.16
N TRP A 552 23.36 -4.14 -19.96
CA TRP A 552 23.91 -5.42 -19.52
C TRP A 552 24.98 -5.24 -18.43
N SER A 553 25.87 -4.27 -18.57
CA SER A 553 26.87 -3.94 -17.53
C SER A 553 26.21 -3.43 -16.26
N ALA A 554 25.16 -2.60 -16.35
CA ALA A 554 24.37 -2.19 -15.20
C ALA A 554 23.71 -3.38 -14.48
N PHE A 555 23.18 -4.35 -15.23
CA PHE A 555 22.61 -5.57 -14.66
C PHE A 555 23.68 -6.45 -13.99
N ALA A 556 24.83 -6.65 -14.64
CA ALA A 556 25.95 -7.39 -14.06
C ALA A 556 26.46 -6.72 -12.77
N LEU A 557 26.60 -5.39 -12.76
CA LEU A 557 26.93 -4.61 -11.56
C LEU A 557 25.88 -4.74 -10.46
N ALA A 558 24.59 -4.83 -10.81
CA ALA A 558 23.53 -5.04 -9.82
C ALA A 558 23.65 -6.43 -9.16
N LEU A 559 23.88 -7.49 -9.94
CA LEU A 559 24.10 -8.84 -9.42
C LEU A 559 25.37 -8.92 -8.56
N ALA A 560 26.48 -8.35 -9.05
CA ALA A 560 27.73 -8.26 -8.31
C ALA A 560 27.57 -7.44 -7.03
N GLY A 561 26.76 -6.37 -7.06
CA GLY A 561 26.46 -5.55 -5.89
C GLY A 561 25.66 -6.28 -4.82
N VAL A 562 24.68 -7.11 -5.20
CA VAL A 562 23.95 -7.98 -4.26
C VAL A 562 24.91 -8.99 -3.64
N PHE A 563 25.71 -9.67 -4.46
CA PHE A 563 26.73 -10.59 -3.99
C PHE A 563 27.70 -9.91 -3.01
N ALA A 564 28.24 -8.75 -3.38
CA ALA A 564 29.17 -8.01 -2.54
C ALA A 564 28.54 -7.49 -1.24
N ARG A 565 27.27 -7.10 -1.25
CA ARG A 565 26.55 -6.69 -0.02
C ARG A 565 26.36 -7.86 0.94
N VAL A 566 26.09 -9.06 0.41
CA VAL A 566 25.84 -10.28 1.20
C VAL A 566 27.14 -10.82 1.82
N PHE A 567 28.27 -10.75 1.10
CA PHE A 567 29.53 -11.37 1.55
C PHE A 567 30.59 -10.38 2.10
N PHE A 568 30.59 -9.11 1.68
CA PHE A 568 31.67 -8.15 1.98
C PHE A 568 31.18 -6.82 2.60
N GLU A 569 29.92 -6.74 3.02
CA GLU A 569 29.30 -5.57 3.65
C GLU A 569 29.50 -4.22 2.93
N LEU A 570 29.70 -4.24 1.61
CA LEU A 570 29.88 -3.01 0.83
C LEU A 570 28.62 -2.13 0.86
N SER A 571 28.83 -0.81 0.85
CA SER A 571 27.72 0.15 0.78
C SER A 571 27.02 0.08 -0.57
N TYR A 572 25.82 -0.51 -0.56
CA TYR A 572 24.94 -0.66 -1.72
C TYR A 572 24.65 0.64 -2.48
N TYR A 573 24.66 1.79 -1.78
CA TYR A 573 24.44 3.09 -2.40
C TYR A 573 25.50 3.45 -3.44
N TRP A 574 26.74 3.01 -3.26
CA TRP A 574 27.80 3.24 -4.24
C TRP A 574 27.62 2.38 -5.48
N THR A 575 27.15 1.13 -5.32
CA THR A 575 26.78 0.28 -6.46
C THR A 575 25.63 0.89 -7.26
N LEU A 576 24.58 1.39 -6.58
CA LEU A 576 23.49 2.10 -7.24
C LEU A 576 23.95 3.37 -7.96
N ALA A 577 24.80 4.17 -7.31
CA ALA A 577 25.34 5.38 -7.90
C ALA A 577 26.18 5.08 -9.15
N ALA A 578 27.00 4.02 -9.10
CA ALA A 578 27.78 3.56 -10.25
C ALA A 578 26.88 3.08 -11.40
N ILE A 579 25.85 2.28 -11.09
CA ILE A 579 24.84 1.86 -12.08
C ILE A 579 24.16 3.08 -12.72
N LEU A 580 23.71 4.03 -11.90
CA LEU A 580 23.03 5.21 -12.41
C LEU A 580 23.97 6.08 -13.26
N ALA A 581 25.20 6.30 -12.82
CA ALA A 581 26.21 7.03 -13.56
C ALA A 581 26.49 6.39 -14.92
N LEU A 582 26.66 5.06 -14.96
CA LEU A 582 26.86 4.29 -16.18
C LEU A 582 25.68 4.43 -17.15
N LEU A 583 24.44 4.31 -16.64
CA LEU A 583 23.23 4.45 -17.45
C LEU A 583 23.06 5.89 -17.97
N VAL A 584 23.37 6.91 -17.15
CA VAL A 584 23.32 8.32 -17.56
C VAL A 584 24.38 8.62 -18.62
N ALA A 585 25.60 8.11 -18.48
CA ALA A 585 26.64 8.21 -19.50
C ALA A 585 26.18 7.58 -20.83
N GLY A 586 25.57 6.39 -20.76
CA GLY A 586 24.92 5.73 -21.89
C GLY A 586 23.83 6.58 -22.55
N ALA A 587 23.00 7.25 -21.75
CA ALA A 587 21.93 8.12 -22.23
C ALA A 587 22.46 9.39 -22.91
N LEU A 588 23.51 9.98 -22.37
CA LEU A 588 24.20 11.13 -22.96
C LEU A 588 24.84 10.75 -24.30
N ARG A 589 25.46 9.57 -24.38
CA ARG A 589 25.98 9.04 -25.64
C ARG A 589 24.87 8.82 -26.67
N ALA A 590 23.75 8.21 -26.28
CA ALA A 590 22.60 7.99 -27.15
C ALA A 590 21.95 9.31 -27.63
N LYS A 591 21.98 10.35 -26.79
CA LYS A 591 21.55 11.70 -27.18
C LYS A 591 22.49 12.30 -28.22
N ARG A 592 23.81 12.17 -28.03
CA ARG A 592 24.83 12.69 -28.97
C ARG A 592 24.84 11.97 -30.30
N SER A 593 24.47 10.69 -30.34
CA SER A 593 24.43 9.91 -31.58
C SER A 593 23.28 10.29 -32.54
N GLY A 594 22.42 11.27 -32.20
CA GLY A 594 21.44 11.83 -33.12
C GLY A 594 20.42 10.81 -33.65
N ALA A 595 19.85 9.98 -32.77
CA ALA A 595 18.87 8.99 -33.20
C ALA A 595 17.67 9.67 -33.90
N PRO A 596 17.18 9.13 -35.02
CA PRO A 596 16.08 9.74 -35.76
C PRO A 596 14.79 9.73 -34.94
N ASP A 597 13.92 10.69 -35.25
CA ASP A 597 12.55 10.71 -34.75
C ASP A 597 11.75 9.57 -35.36
N LEU A 598 10.88 8.98 -34.55
CA LEU A 598 10.00 7.89 -34.97
C LEU A 598 8.64 8.45 -35.37
N GLU A 599 8.03 7.87 -36.41
CA GLU A 599 6.72 8.30 -36.87
C GLU A 599 5.62 7.78 -35.92
N ILE A 600 4.64 8.64 -35.59
CA ILE A 600 3.49 8.23 -34.79
C ILE A 600 2.44 7.59 -35.70
N VAL A 601 2.28 6.28 -35.61
CA VAL A 601 1.22 5.56 -36.32
C VAL A 601 0.22 5.02 -35.29
N PRO A 602 -1.03 5.52 -35.27
CA PRO A 602 -2.03 5.05 -34.35
C PRO A 602 -2.21 3.53 -34.47
N PRO A 603 -2.37 2.80 -33.34
CA PRO A 603 -2.58 1.37 -33.39
C PRO A 603 -3.85 1.05 -34.19
N PRO A 604 -3.81 0.04 -35.09
CA PRO A 604 -4.90 -0.22 -36.03
C PRO A 604 -6.21 -0.54 -35.31
N PRO A 605 -7.37 -0.18 -35.92
CA PRO A 605 -8.67 -0.48 -35.36
C PRO A 605 -8.88 -2.00 -35.24
N ARG A 606 -9.59 -2.38 -34.17
CA ARG A 606 -9.70 -3.75 -33.66
C ARG A 606 -10.34 -4.79 -34.62
N ARG A 607 -10.86 -4.35 -35.76
CA ARG A 607 -11.63 -5.18 -36.71
C ARG A 607 -10.80 -5.70 -37.87
N ASP A 608 -9.63 -5.14 -38.12
CA ASP A 608 -8.81 -5.53 -39.26
C ASP A 608 -7.91 -6.71 -38.86
N PRO A 609 -8.09 -7.92 -39.43
CA PRO A 609 -7.31 -9.09 -39.02
C PRO A 609 -5.86 -9.02 -39.49
N TRP A 610 -5.58 -8.27 -40.56
CA TRP A 610 -4.27 -8.14 -41.21
C TRP A 610 -4.10 -6.76 -41.86
N PRO A 611 -4.13 -5.65 -41.10
CA PRO A 611 -3.78 -4.35 -41.67
C PRO A 611 -2.35 -4.42 -42.22
N GLU A 612 -2.07 -3.73 -43.32
CA GLU A 612 -0.69 -3.49 -43.75
C GLU A 612 0.06 -2.89 -42.57
N LEU A 613 1.06 -3.63 -42.07
CA LEU A 613 1.74 -3.27 -40.85
C LEU A 613 2.80 -2.22 -41.19
N PRO A 614 2.73 -1.02 -40.59
CA PRO A 614 3.77 -0.03 -40.78
C PRO A 614 5.12 -0.57 -40.29
N ASP A 615 6.23 -0.01 -40.79
CA ASP A 615 7.57 -0.41 -40.35
C ASP A 615 7.70 -0.25 -38.84
N ARG A 616 7.69 -1.39 -38.14
CA ARG A 616 7.64 -1.43 -36.67
C ARG A 616 8.93 -0.96 -36.01
N THR A 617 10.01 -0.83 -36.79
CA THR A 617 11.29 -0.34 -36.29
C THR A 617 11.37 1.19 -36.31
N ARG A 618 10.59 1.84 -37.18
CA ARG A 618 10.57 3.30 -37.38
C ARG A 618 9.33 4.00 -36.83
N THR A 619 8.41 3.26 -36.22
CA THR A 619 7.12 3.78 -35.75
C THR A 619 6.88 3.60 -34.25
N LEU A 620 6.02 4.46 -33.71
CA LEU A 620 5.51 4.44 -32.34
C LEU A 620 3.98 4.55 -32.36
N GLY A 621 3.28 3.78 -31.52
CA GLY A 621 1.84 4.00 -31.32
C GLY A 621 1.52 5.19 -30.43
N ARG A 622 2.48 5.64 -29.61
CA ARG A 622 2.38 6.85 -28.77
C ARG A 622 3.74 7.53 -28.56
N PRO A 623 3.76 8.87 -28.42
CA PRO A 623 4.97 9.61 -28.07
C PRO A 623 5.55 9.23 -26.71
N LEU A 624 6.85 9.48 -26.55
CA LEU A 624 7.58 9.21 -25.32
C LEU A 624 7.61 10.44 -24.40
N ALA A 625 7.56 10.17 -23.11
CA ALA A 625 7.78 11.11 -22.04
C ALA A 625 9.29 11.33 -21.86
N TYR A 626 9.69 12.59 -21.75
CA TYR A 626 11.07 13.03 -21.50
C TYR A 626 12.08 12.72 -22.62
N GLY A 627 13.20 13.43 -22.62
CA GLY A 627 14.35 13.10 -23.48
C GLY A 627 15.14 11.89 -22.96
N PRO A 628 16.25 11.51 -23.62
CA PRO A 628 16.97 10.26 -23.33
C PRO A 628 17.44 10.14 -21.87
N VAL A 629 18.01 11.22 -21.31
CA VAL A 629 18.46 11.25 -19.90
C VAL A 629 17.28 11.11 -18.94
N GLY A 630 16.19 11.84 -19.17
CA GLY A 630 14.99 11.75 -18.34
C GLY A 630 14.35 10.35 -18.39
N ARG A 631 14.34 9.72 -19.58
CA ARG A 631 13.88 8.34 -19.75
C ARG A 631 14.72 7.36 -18.94
N THR A 632 16.04 7.53 -18.92
CA THR A 632 16.95 6.71 -18.10
C THR A 632 16.71 6.90 -16.60
N LEU A 633 16.62 8.14 -16.12
CA LEU A 633 16.40 8.41 -14.69
C LEU A 633 15.07 7.84 -14.20
N ILE A 634 13.99 8.04 -14.97
CA ILE A 634 12.66 7.53 -14.62
C ILE A 634 12.57 6.02 -14.77
N GLY A 635 13.18 5.44 -15.82
CA GLY A 635 13.26 3.99 -15.98
C GLY A 635 14.00 3.32 -14.81
N PHE A 636 15.14 3.88 -14.40
CA PHE A 636 15.88 3.42 -13.22
C PHE A 636 15.04 3.54 -11.94
N LEU A 637 14.40 4.68 -11.70
CA LEU A 637 13.52 4.88 -10.55
C LEU A 637 12.37 3.88 -10.53
N PHE A 638 11.76 3.60 -11.68
CA PHE A 638 10.67 2.65 -11.80
C PHE A 638 11.10 1.25 -11.40
N VAL A 639 12.19 0.76 -11.99
CA VAL A 639 12.74 -0.56 -11.68
C VAL A 639 13.16 -0.63 -10.22
N TYR A 640 13.92 0.36 -9.74
CA TYR A 640 14.37 0.43 -8.34
C TYR A 640 13.20 0.36 -7.36
N HIS A 641 12.14 1.12 -7.61
CA HIS A 641 10.98 1.14 -6.73
C HIS A 641 10.19 -0.19 -6.75
N VAL A 642 9.96 -0.78 -7.93
CA VAL A 642 9.27 -2.08 -8.04
C VAL A 642 10.08 -3.17 -7.34
N THR A 643 11.40 -3.20 -7.53
CA THR A 643 12.29 -4.13 -6.85
C THR A 643 12.30 -3.91 -5.34
N ALA A 644 12.34 -2.65 -4.89
CA ALA A 644 12.28 -2.30 -3.48
C ALA A 644 11.01 -2.85 -2.82
N VAL A 645 9.86 -2.65 -3.46
CA VAL A 645 8.56 -3.14 -2.97
C VAL A 645 8.53 -4.67 -2.95
N ALA A 646 8.97 -5.33 -4.03
CA ALA A 646 9.02 -6.78 -4.09
C ALA A 646 9.91 -7.39 -3.01
N ALA A 647 11.10 -6.80 -2.79
CA ALA A 647 12.01 -7.14 -1.70
C ALA A 647 11.33 -7.01 -0.34
N TRP A 648 10.67 -5.87 -0.08
CA TRP A 648 9.97 -5.60 1.19
C TRP A 648 8.86 -6.62 1.50
N LEU A 649 8.20 -7.12 0.47
CA LEU A 649 7.06 -8.04 0.56
C LEU A 649 7.44 -9.52 0.54
N LEU A 650 8.74 -9.84 0.62
CA LEU A 650 9.17 -11.21 0.86
C LEU A 650 8.42 -11.82 2.08
N PRO A 651 8.14 -13.14 2.10
CA PRO A 651 7.43 -13.73 3.23
C PRO A 651 8.23 -13.61 4.53
N ASP A 652 7.52 -13.30 5.60
CA ASP A 652 8.05 -13.27 6.97
C ASP A 652 8.01 -14.68 7.57
N LYS A 653 8.86 -15.57 7.04
CA LYS A 653 8.96 -16.98 7.39
C LYS A 653 10.40 -17.36 7.73
N ASP A 654 10.57 -18.41 8.54
CA ASP A 654 11.89 -18.89 8.98
C ASP A 654 12.75 -19.33 7.79
N SER A 655 12.11 -19.87 6.74
CA SER A 655 12.72 -20.24 5.46
C SER A 655 13.22 -19.07 4.58
N PHE A 656 13.08 -17.83 5.04
CA PHE A 656 13.64 -16.65 4.38
C PHE A 656 14.22 -15.62 5.38
N SER A 657 14.28 -15.92 6.67
CA SER A 657 14.55 -14.93 7.73
C SER A 657 15.93 -14.24 7.58
N THR A 658 16.98 -15.03 7.42
CA THR A 658 18.38 -14.56 7.24
C THR A 658 18.56 -13.78 5.93
N PHE A 659 17.96 -14.26 4.83
CA PHE A 659 18.08 -13.63 3.52
C PHE A 659 17.24 -12.34 3.40
N ARG A 660 16.01 -12.37 3.91
CA ARG A 660 15.06 -11.23 3.87
C ARG A 660 15.65 -9.98 4.52
N THR A 661 16.31 -10.13 5.66
CA THR A 661 16.93 -9.00 6.37
C THR A 661 17.99 -8.32 5.52
N LYS A 662 18.87 -9.12 4.89
CA LYS A 662 19.94 -8.64 3.99
C LYS A 662 19.36 -7.93 2.74
N VAL A 663 18.24 -8.43 2.20
CA VAL A 663 17.59 -7.88 1.01
C VAL A 663 16.76 -6.62 1.29
N HIS A 664 16.29 -6.43 2.52
CA HIS A 664 15.48 -5.28 2.92
C HIS A 664 16.29 -4.00 3.11
N GLU A 665 17.44 -4.14 3.76
CA GLU A 665 18.26 -3.02 4.19
C GLU A 665 18.61 -2.03 3.06
N PRO A 666 18.98 -2.48 1.83
CA PRO A 666 19.28 -1.60 0.70
C PRO A 666 18.15 -0.64 0.31
N PHE A 667 16.89 -1.05 0.55
CA PHE A 667 15.69 -0.32 0.15
C PHE A 667 14.99 0.36 1.32
N ARG A 668 15.36 0.02 2.57
CA ARG A 668 14.73 0.52 3.79
C ARG A 668 14.72 2.04 3.81
N PHE A 669 15.83 2.69 3.45
CA PHE A 669 15.91 4.16 3.40
C PHE A 669 14.85 4.72 2.45
N TRP A 670 14.87 4.31 1.18
CA TRP A 670 13.92 4.78 0.18
C TRP A 670 12.46 4.59 0.63
N LEU A 671 12.04 3.35 0.90
CA LEU A 671 10.64 3.02 1.16
C LEU A 671 10.07 3.70 2.41
N THR A 672 10.88 3.84 3.45
CA THR A 672 10.41 4.48 4.69
C THR A 672 10.32 6.00 4.57
N ARG A 673 11.18 6.66 3.76
CA ARG A 673 11.10 8.12 3.56
C ARG A 673 10.05 8.51 2.53
N THR A 674 9.86 7.71 1.48
CA THR A 674 8.74 7.89 0.54
C THR A 674 7.41 7.42 1.11
N GLN A 675 7.44 6.75 2.27
CA GLN A 675 6.27 6.24 2.98
C GLN A 675 5.50 5.21 2.13
N THR A 676 6.21 4.49 1.26
CA THR A 676 5.68 3.46 0.36
C THR A 676 6.00 2.04 0.85
N THR A 677 6.19 1.87 2.16
CA THR A 677 6.27 0.54 2.78
C THR A 677 4.92 -0.14 2.70
N GLN A 678 4.89 -1.38 2.21
CA GLN A 678 3.64 -2.09 1.92
C GLN A 678 3.45 -3.31 2.80
N GLY A 679 2.20 -3.66 3.02
CA GLY A 679 1.81 -4.87 3.74
C GLY A 679 0.38 -4.78 4.23
N TRP A 680 -0.36 -5.87 4.05
CA TRP A 680 -1.72 -6.02 4.55
C TRP A 680 -1.96 -7.48 4.95
N LYS A 681 -2.07 -7.73 6.26
CA LYS A 681 -2.22 -9.06 6.87
C LYS A 681 -3.60 -9.22 7.55
N MET A 682 -4.64 -8.57 7.03
CA MET A 682 -5.97 -8.63 7.63
C MET A 682 -6.52 -10.05 7.56
N PHE A 683 -6.94 -10.58 8.71
CA PHE A 683 -7.43 -11.96 8.88
C PHE A 683 -6.43 -13.05 8.46
N ALA A 684 -5.14 -12.73 8.44
CA ALA A 684 -4.06 -13.65 8.11
C ALA A 684 -3.22 -14.00 9.35
N PRO A 685 -2.68 -15.24 9.46
CA PRO A 685 -2.94 -16.37 8.59
C PRO A 685 -4.32 -17.00 8.77
N ASN A 686 -5.01 -16.70 9.89
CA ASN A 686 -6.40 -17.04 10.15
C ASN A 686 -7.11 -15.85 10.80
N PRO A 687 -8.42 -15.64 10.56
CA PRO A 687 -9.20 -14.68 11.34
C PRO A 687 -9.31 -15.11 12.81
N PRO A 688 -9.53 -14.16 13.74
CA PRO A 688 -9.89 -14.47 15.11
C PRO A 688 -11.16 -15.33 15.18
N ARG A 689 -11.21 -16.28 16.12
CA ARG A 689 -12.36 -17.16 16.38
C ARG A 689 -13.09 -16.83 17.69
N ALA A 690 -12.77 -15.68 18.27
CA ALA A 690 -13.34 -15.18 19.50
C ALA A 690 -13.48 -13.67 19.39
N ASN A 691 -14.56 -13.15 19.94
CA ASN A 691 -14.76 -11.73 20.11
C ASN A 691 -13.95 -11.23 21.29
N LEU A 692 -13.55 -9.95 21.22
CA LEU A 692 -12.71 -9.33 22.21
C LEU A 692 -13.05 -7.86 22.38
N PHE A 693 -13.18 -7.45 23.63
CA PHE A 693 -13.44 -6.07 24.03
C PHE A 693 -12.47 -5.61 25.11
N LEU A 694 -12.40 -4.29 25.27
CA LEU A 694 -11.66 -3.61 26.33
C LEU A 694 -12.66 -2.90 27.21
N GLN A 695 -12.69 -3.24 28.49
CA GLN A 695 -13.41 -2.51 29.52
C GLN A 695 -12.39 -1.69 30.33
N THR A 696 -12.77 -0.46 30.69
CA THR A 696 -11.91 0.48 31.41
C THR A 696 -12.64 0.94 32.66
N LEU A 697 -12.12 0.55 33.82
CA LEU A 697 -12.66 0.88 35.12
C LEU A 697 -11.81 1.98 35.76
N VAL A 698 -12.45 3.00 36.31
CA VAL A 698 -11.79 4.10 37.03
C VAL A 698 -12.31 4.11 38.47
N THR A 699 -11.41 3.96 39.44
CA THR A 699 -11.70 4.23 40.84
C THR A 699 -11.40 5.68 41.12
N ASP A 700 -12.43 6.47 41.44
CA ASP A 700 -12.28 7.90 41.67
C ASP A 700 -11.57 8.21 43.01
N ALA A 701 -11.53 9.49 43.38
CA ALA A 701 -10.91 9.93 44.64
C ALA A 701 -11.67 9.44 45.87
N ASP A 702 -12.97 9.25 45.76
CA ASP A 702 -13.88 8.90 46.86
C ASP A 702 -13.99 7.36 47.02
N GLY A 703 -13.53 6.60 46.02
CA GLY A 703 -13.48 5.14 46.01
C GLY A 703 -14.57 4.49 45.17
N GLU A 704 -15.41 5.27 44.50
CA GLU A 704 -16.45 4.77 43.59
C GLU A 704 -15.81 4.28 42.28
N VAL A 705 -16.35 3.18 41.74
CA VAL A 705 -15.84 2.54 40.52
C VAL A 705 -16.75 2.86 39.35
N TRP A 706 -16.20 3.56 38.37
CA TRP A 706 -16.86 3.96 37.14
C TRP A 706 -16.42 3.09 35.98
N ASP A 707 -17.37 2.43 35.30
CA ASP A 707 -17.12 1.82 34.01
C ASP A 707 -17.28 2.87 32.91
N LEU A 708 -16.20 3.12 32.16
CA LEU A 708 -16.26 4.02 31.01
C LEU A 708 -17.01 3.41 29.81
N ALA A 709 -17.56 2.19 29.97
CA ALA A 709 -18.52 1.52 29.11
C ALA A 709 -18.04 1.39 27.66
N ARG A 710 -16.74 1.10 27.48
CA ARG A 710 -16.03 1.10 26.17
C ARG A 710 -16.21 -0.17 25.34
N ASP A 711 -17.05 -1.11 25.77
CA ASP A 711 -17.34 -2.35 25.06
C ASP A 711 -18.54 -2.20 24.10
N VAL A 712 -18.63 -3.09 23.11
CA VAL A 712 -19.63 -3.02 22.02
C VAL A 712 -21.07 -3.21 22.52
N TYR A 713 -21.26 -3.75 23.73
CA TYR A 713 -22.59 -4.03 24.29
C TYR A 713 -23.06 -3.03 25.33
N ALA A 714 -22.22 -2.06 25.70
CA ALA A 714 -22.61 -0.95 26.55
C ALA A 714 -23.81 -0.17 25.98
N GLU A 715 -24.66 0.34 26.87
CA GLU A 715 -25.94 0.98 26.49
C GLU A 715 -25.71 2.23 25.61
N GLY A 716 -24.65 2.99 25.88
CA GLY A 716 -24.29 4.19 25.13
C GLY A 716 -23.90 3.94 23.66
N TYR A 717 -23.67 2.68 23.26
CA TYR A 717 -23.33 2.29 21.89
C TYR A 717 -24.52 1.72 21.10
N LYS A 718 -25.74 1.84 21.63
CA LYS A 718 -26.99 1.40 20.98
C LYS A 718 -27.76 2.58 20.37
N PRO A 719 -28.60 2.35 19.34
CA PRO A 719 -28.84 1.08 18.65
C PRO A 719 -27.85 0.79 17.51
N ILE A 720 -27.60 -0.49 17.25
CA ILE A 720 -26.95 -0.99 16.02
C ILE A 720 -28.06 -1.11 14.97
N PRO A 721 -27.99 -0.44 13.79
CA PRO A 721 -26.80 -0.27 12.95
C PRO A 721 -26.05 1.06 13.10
N TRP A 722 -24.72 0.94 13.04
CA TRP A 722 -23.80 2.08 13.00
C TRP A 722 -23.89 2.77 11.63
N ILE A 723 -24.55 3.93 11.58
CA ILE A 723 -24.56 4.75 10.36
C ILE A 723 -23.13 5.23 10.05
N TRP A 724 -22.39 5.64 11.07
CA TRP A 724 -21.01 6.10 10.95
C TRP A 724 -20.02 5.06 11.51
N TYR A 725 -18.86 4.96 10.86
CA TYR A 725 -17.76 4.14 11.34
C TYR A 725 -16.95 4.90 12.40
N SER A 726 -16.77 4.29 13.57
CA SER A 726 -15.81 4.74 14.58
C SER A 726 -14.60 3.81 14.62
N ARG A 727 -13.40 4.40 14.77
CA ARG A 727 -12.12 3.66 14.87
C ARG A 727 -11.91 2.98 16.22
N GLU A 728 -12.76 3.29 17.20
CA GLU A 728 -12.59 2.89 18.58
C GLU A 728 -12.42 1.38 18.77
N GLY A 729 -13.30 0.56 18.20
CA GLY A 729 -13.24 -0.90 18.35
C GLY A 729 -11.89 -1.49 17.90
N LYS A 730 -11.29 -0.91 16.87
CA LYS A 730 -9.96 -1.30 16.39
C LYS A 730 -8.86 -0.93 17.40
N MET A 731 -8.90 0.31 17.90
CA MET A 731 -7.93 0.78 18.90
C MET A 731 -8.02 -0.05 20.17
N ASN A 732 -9.23 -0.32 20.65
CA ASN A 732 -9.50 -1.15 21.83
C ASN A 732 -8.92 -2.56 21.67
N ARG A 733 -9.08 -3.19 20.49
CA ARG A 733 -8.49 -4.50 20.21
C ARG A 733 -6.96 -4.52 20.17
N ARG A 734 -6.33 -3.43 19.71
CA ARG A 734 -4.86 -3.29 19.72
C ARG A 734 -4.34 -3.05 21.15
N ILE A 735 -5.01 -2.20 21.93
CA ILE A 735 -4.70 -1.95 23.34
C ILE A 735 -4.85 -3.25 24.16
N ALA A 736 -5.97 -3.94 24.03
CA ALA A 736 -6.21 -5.21 24.74
C ALA A 736 -5.35 -6.40 24.26
N GLY A 737 -4.56 -6.22 23.19
CA GLY A 737 -3.48 -7.14 22.81
C GLY A 737 -3.85 -8.28 21.87
N SER A 738 -4.86 -8.13 21.01
CA SER A 738 -5.20 -9.16 20.01
C SER A 738 -4.50 -9.04 18.66
N GLU A 739 -3.91 -7.88 18.35
CA GLU A 739 -3.26 -7.64 17.06
C GLU A 739 -1.75 -7.39 17.25
N GLY A 740 -0.94 -8.42 16.99
CA GLY A 740 0.51 -8.28 16.84
C GLY A 740 1.33 -8.21 18.13
N GLY A 741 0.84 -8.71 19.27
CA GLY A 741 1.66 -8.91 20.48
C GLY A 741 2.10 -7.65 21.25
N HIS A 742 1.82 -6.45 20.74
CA HIS A 742 2.24 -5.18 21.37
C HIS A 742 1.24 -4.58 22.37
N GLY A 743 0.21 -5.32 22.80
CA GLY A 743 -0.85 -4.80 23.67
C GLY A 743 -0.34 -4.24 25.00
N LYS A 744 0.62 -4.94 25.64
CA LYS A 744 1.18 -4.54 26.96
C LYS A 744 1.73 -3.12 26.98
N TRP A 745 2.34 -2.69 25.88
CA TRP A 745 2.87 -1.34 25.75
C TRP A 745 1.76 -0.29 25.70
N TYR A 746 0.76 -0.50 24.84
CA TYR A 746 -0.36 0.44 24.69
C TYR A 746 -1.25 0.51 25.92
N GLN A 747 -1.39 -0.59 26.68
CA GLN A 747 -2.15 -0.64 27.94
C GLN A 747 -1.65 0.41 28.94
N ARG A 748 -0.32 0.49 29.14
CA ARG A 748 0.31 1.45 30.05
C ARG A 748 -0.06 2.89 29.67
N TRP A 749 0.18 3.26 28.40
CA TRP A 749 -0.06 4.61 27.94
C TRP A 749 -1.54 4.98 27.90
N TYR A 750 -2.40 4.03 27.56
CA TYR A 750 -3.83 4.25 27.59
C TYR A 750 -4.34 4.50 29.01
N ALA A 751 -3.90 3.71 30.00
CA ALA A 751 -4.27 3.94 31.39
C ALA A 751 -3.75 5.29 31.92
N ARG A 752 -2.51 5.68 31.58
CA ARG A 752 -1.98 7.02 31.89
C ARG A 752 -2.83 8.13 31.28
N TYR A 753 -3.27 7.97 30.03
CA TYR A 753 -4.19 8.91 29.39
C TYR A 753 -5.52 8.99 30.14
N VAL A 754 -6.10 7.87 30.56
CA VAL A 754 -7.35 7.86 31.33
C VAL A 754 -7.18 8.60 32.66
N CYS A 755 -6.07 8.39 33.38
CA CYS A 755 -5.75 9.16 34.60
C CYS A 755 -5.76 10.68 34.32
N ARG A 756 -5.02 11.12 33.28
CA ARG A 756 -4.92 12.54 32.92
C ARG A 756 -6.24 13.13 32.44
N LYS A 757 -7.00 12.37 31.63
CA LYS A 757 -8.29 12.83 31.09
C LYS A 757 -9.32 12.96 32.20
N TRP A 758 -9.36 12.01 33.13
CA TRP A 758 -10.22 12.09 34.31
C TRP A 758 -9.86 13.31 35.16
N GLU A 759 -8.57 13.51 35.45
CA GLU A 759 -8.09 14.69 36.18
C GLU A 759 -8.52 16.00 35.51
N LEU A 760 -8.42 16.08 34.19
CA LEU A 760 -8.84 17.25 33.41
C LEU A 760 -10.35 17.48 33.51
N ASP A 761 -11.16 16.43 33.35
CA ASP A 761 -12.63 16.53 33.34
C ASP A 761 -13.22 16.83 34.73
N HIS A 762 -12.51 16.49 35.80
CA HIS A 762 -12.96 16.64 37.18
C HIS A 762 -12.27 17.79 37.92
N GLY A 763 -11.97 18.89 37.21
CA GLY A 763 -11.45 20.12 37.82
C GLY A 763 -10.08 19.96 38.48
N GLY A 764 -9.23 19.08 37.96
CA GLY A 764 -7.93 18.76 38.52
C GLY A 764 -7.95 17.69 39.62
N ARG A 765 -9.11 17.09 39.95
CA ARG A 765 -9.21 15.95 40.88
C ARG A 765 -8.84 14.66 40.17
N ARG A 766 -7.70 14.07 40.55
CA ARG A 766 -7.21 12.80 40.01
C ARG A 766 -8.00 11.60 40.53
N PRO A 767 -8.19 10.55 39.71
CA PRO A 767 -8.70 9.28 40.21
C PRO A 767 -7.62 8.53 40.99
N LYS A 768 -8.01 7.61 41.88
CA LYS A 768 -7.07 6.74 42.61
C LYS A 768 -6.44 5.70 41.69
N ARG A 769 -7.25 5.00 40.90
CA ARG A 769 -6.80 3.82 40.13
C ARG A 769 -7.51 3.69 38.80
N VAL A 770 -6.80 3.20 37.79
CA VAL A 770 -7.37 2.77 36.51
C VAL A 770 -7.08 1.29 36.30
N GLU A 771 -8.10 0.51 35.94
CA GLU A 771 -7.99 -0.92 35.65
C GLU A 771 -8.51 -1.22 34.23
N LEU A 772 -7.72 -1.99 33.47
CA LEU A 772 -8.08 -2.44 32.13
C LEU A 772 -8.44 -3.92 32.18
N VAL A 773 -9.64 -4.25 31.73
CA VAL A 773 -10.17 -5.61 31.70
C VAL A 773 -10.37 -6.04 30.24
N LYS A 774 -9.73 -7.14 29.87
CA LYS A 774 -9.93 -7.83 28.59
C LYS A 774 -11.14 -8.74 28.72
N ILE A 775 -12.13 -8.52 27.88
CA ILE A 775 -13.32 -9.36 27.79
C ILE A 775 -13.19 -10.19 26.52
N THR A 776 -13.37 -11.51 26.61
CA THR A 776 -13.40 -12.38 25.42
C THR A 776 -14.47 -13.43 25.51
N TYR A 777 -15.06 -13.81 24.38
CA TYR A 777 -15.91 -14.99 24.29
C TYR A 777 -15.78 -15.65 22.90
N PRO A 778 -15.90 -16.98 22.80
CA PRO A 778 -15.72 -17.71 21.53
C PRO A 778 -16.88 -17.50 20.56
N ILE A 779 -16.58 -17.37 19.27
CA ILE A 779 -17.58 -17.35 18.21
C ILE A 779 -17.98 -18.81 17.92
N PRO A 780 -19.27 -19.18 17.99
CA PRO A 780 -19.72 -20.53 17.64
C PRO A 780 -19.33 -20.93 16.21
N THR A 781 -19.09 -22.22 15.95
CA THR A 781 -18.65 -22.67 14.61
C THR A 781 -19.79 -22.60 13.60
N PRO A 782 -19.49 -22.50 12.28
CA PRO A 782 -20.53 -22.52 11.24
C PRO A 782 -21.46 -23.73 11.33
N GLU A 783 -20.92 -24.90 11.68
CA GLU A 783 -21.68 -26.14 11.82
C GLU A 783 -22.66 -26.08 13.00
N TYR A 784 -22.19 -25.57 14.14
CA TYR A 784 -23.01 -25.42 15.33
C TYR A 784 -24.20 -24.48 15.06
N VAL A 785 -23.95 -23.31 14.45
CA VAL A 785 -25.00 -22.32 14.16
C VAL A 785 -25.97 -22.80 13.08
N ARG A 786 -25.53 -23.65 12.15
CA ARG A 786 -26.43 -24.29 11.20
C ARG A 786 -27.40 -25.24 11.88
N GLU A 787 -26.93 -26.01 12.86
CA GLU A 787 -27.72 -27.01 13.56
C GLU A 787 -28.64 -26.41 14.63
N HIS A 788 -28.16 -25.39 15.36
CA HIS A 788 -28.88 -24.81 16.50
C HIS A 788 -29.59 -23.48 16.18
N GLY A 789 -29.46 -22.98 14.95
CA GLY A 789 -30.01 -21.68 14.54
C GLY A 789 -29.14 -20.48 14.96
N PRO A 790 -29.64 -19.25 14.74
CA PRO A 790 -28.91 -18.03 15.10
C PRO A 790 -28.73 -17.93 16.62
N TYR A 791 -27.55 -17.50 17.07
CA TYR A 791 -27.23 -17.27 18.47
C TYR A 791 -27.36 -15.78 18.83
N ASP A 792 -27.62 -15.47 20.10
CA ASP A 792 -27.48 -14.10 20.63
C ASP A 792 -26.04 -13.91 21.18
N PRO A 793 -25.25 -13.01 20.58
CA PRO A 793 -23.92 -12.67 21.09
C PRO A 793 -23.87 -12.27 22.57
N ARG A 794 -24.90 -11.60 23.11
CA ARG A 794 -24.95 -11.19 24.52
C ARG A 794 -25.15 -12.38 25.45
N GLU A 795 -25.94 -13.35 25.01
CA GLU A 795 -26.10 -14.61 25.75
C GLU A 795 -24.81 -15.44 25.72
N GLU A 796 -24.13 -15.50 24.57
CA GLU A 796 -22.82 -16.16 24.49
C GLU A 796 -21.77 -15.47 25.36
N LEU A 797 -21.75 -14.13 25.41
CA LEU A 797 -20.88 -13.39 26.33
C LEU A 797 -21.22 -13.69 27.80
N ARG A 798 -22.49 -13.73 28.19
CA ARG A 798 -22.89 -14.08 29.56
C ARG A 798 -22.50 -15.52 29.93
N ARG A 799 -22.63 -16.46 28.99
CA ARG A 799 -22.42 -17.90 29.23
C ARG A 799 -20.95 -18.32 29.17
N LYS A 800 -20.17 -17.74 28.25
CA LYS A 800 -18.80 -18.16 27.92
C LYS A 800 -17.78 -17.02 28.00
N GLY A 801 -18.19 -15.85 28.47
CA GLY A 801 -17.32 -14.69 28.64
C GLY A 801 -16.22 -14.95 29.65
N THR A 802 -15.01 -14.51 29.29
CA THR A 802 -13.86 -14.48 30.19
C THR A 802 -13.46 -13.03 30.41
N PHE A 803 -13.35 -12.63 31.68
CA PHE A 803 -12.96 -11.29 32.10
C PHE A 803 -11.59 -11.38 32.76
N THR A 804 -10.58 -10.82 32.10
CA THR A 804 -9.20 -10.89 32.58
C THR A 804 -8.67 -9.49 32.78
N LYS A 805 -8.31 -9.14 34.03
CA LYS A 805 -7.57 -7.91 34.29
C LYS A 805 -6.19 -8.00 33.63
N ILE A 806 -5.95 -7.12 32.66
CA ILE A 806 -4.71 -7.10 31.87
C ILE A 806 -3.73 -6.03 32.34
N PHE A 807 -4.22 -4.96 32.98
CA PHE A 807 -3.40 -3.87 33.46
C PHE A 807 -4.11 -3.12 34.60
N SER A 808 -3.34 -2.57 35.55
CA SER A 808 -3.83 -1.73 36.65
C SER A 808 -2.75 -0.73 37.04
N VAL A 809 -3.16 0.48 37.40
CA VAL A 809 -2.23 1.54 37.77
C VAL A 809 -2.81 2.52 38.78
N GLU A 810 -2.00 2.95 39.74
CA GLU A 810 -2.31 4.04 40.67
C GLU A 810 -1.87 5.37 40.06
N CYS A 811 -2.82 6.29 39.85
CA CYS A 811 -2.59 7.48 39.00
C CYS A 811 -1.69 8.53 39.66
N ASP A 812 -1.51 8.49 40.98
CA ASP A 812 -0.64 9.39 41.74
C ASP A 812 0.85 9.01 41.64
N LYS A 813 1.15 7.71 41.54
CA LYS A 813 2.51 7.16 41.50
C LYS A 813 3.02 6.93 40.08
N GLU A 814 2.11 6.83 39.11
CA GLU A 814 2.47 6.49 37.73
C GLU A 814 3.15 7.63 36.99
N VAL A 815 4.25 7.31 36.32
CA VAL A 815 4.96 8.24 35.45
C VAL A 815 4.08 8.69 34.28
N ASP A 816 4.00 10.00 34.05
CA ASP A 816 3.09 10.66 33.11
C ASP A 816 1.60 10.32 33.35
N GLY A 817 1.24 9.79 34.53
CA GLY A 817 -0.16 9.57 34.93
C GLY A 817 -0.87 10.86 35.36
N GLN A 818 -0.11 11.86 35.78
CA GLN A 818 -0.60 13.17 36.20
C GLN A 818 -0.65 14.15 35.02
N LEU A 819 -1.60 15.08 35.07
CA LEU A 819 -1.72 16.15 34.09
C LEU A 819 -0.52 17.11 34.21
N PRO A 820 0.29 17.30 33.15
CA PRO A 820 1.43 18.22 33.19
C PRO A 820 1.01 19.66 33.47
N ASN A 821 1.84 20.41 34.22
CA ASN A 821 1.52 21.79 34.61
C ASN A 821 1.27 22.73 33.43
N LEU A 822 1.96 22.53 32.30
CA LEU A 822 1.69 23.27 31.05
C LEU A 822 0.26 23.06 30.53
N ILE A 823 -0.29 21.85 30.69
CA ILE A 823 -1.67 21.56 30.30
C ILE A 823 -2.64 22.08 31.37
N ARG A 824 -2.30 21.97 32.66
CA ARG A 824 -3.09 22.55 33.75
C ARG A 824 -3.28 24.05 33.58
N GLU A 825 -2.20 24.78 33.31
CA GLU A 825 -2.21 26.22 33.02
C GLU A 825 -3.14 26.56 31.84
N ARG A 826 -3.07 25.81 30.74
CA ARG A 826 -3.94 25.98 29.56
C ARG A 826 -5.43 25.89 29.89
N HIS A 827 -5.79 25.08 30.88
CA HIS A 827 -7.17 24.84 31.31
C HIS A 827 -7.54 25.62 32.59
N GLY A 828 -6.70 26.56 33.04
CA GLY A 828 -6.96 27.37 34.22
C GLY A 828 -6.91 26.61 35.55
N LEU A 829 -6.28 25.43 35.56
CA LEU A 829 -6.09 24.62 36.77
C LEU A 829 -4.82 25.07 37.52
N PRO A 830 -4.82 25.08 38.86
CA PRO A 830 -3.64 25.43 39.65
C PRO A 830 -2.50 24.44 39.38
N PRO A 831 -1.22 24.83 39.44
CA PRO A 831 -0.11 23.91 39.25
C PRO A 831 -0.17 22.77 40.28
N ALA A 832 0.13 21.55 39.85
CA ALA A 832 0.25 20.40 40.72
C ALA A 832 1.71 20.16 41.10
N GLU A 833 1.95 19.84 42.37
CA GLU A 833 3.23 19.30 42.84
C GLU A 833 3.32 17.80 42.54
N GLY A 834 4.56 17.30 42.39
CA GLY A 834 4.80 15.87 42.20
C GLY A 834 4.38 15.30 40.84
N VAL A 835 4.28 16.13 39.80
CA VAL A 835 4.07 15.66 38.41
C VAL A 835 5.30 14.85 37.97
N ARG A 836 5.14 13.54 37.81
CA ARG A 836 6.22 12.63 37.43
C ARG A 836 6.31 12.55 35.91
N ARG A 837 7.47 12.88 35.34
CA ARG A 837 7.74 12.78 33.90
C ARG A 837 8.67 11.60 33.61
N TRP A 838 8.56 11.02 32.42
CA TRP A 838 9.41 9.89 32.01
C TRP A 838 10.89 10.27 31.95
N ASP A 839 11.74 9.55 32.69
CA ASP A 839 13.15 9.90 32.86
C ASP A 839 13.97 9.90 31.58
N VAL A 840 13.56 9.15 30.55
CA VAL A 840 14.20 9.15 29.22
C VAL A 840 14.18 10.53 28.55
N LEU A 841 13.28 11.42 28.99
CA LEU A 841 13.13 12.78 28.47
C LEU A 841 14.17 13.76 29.04
N ARG A 842 14.96 13.37 30.05
CA ARG A 842 15.92 14.23 30.75
C ARG A 842 17.34 14.05 30.21
N GLY A 843 18.20 15.05 30.38
CA GLY A 843 19.64 14.96 30.10
C GLY A 843 20.00 14.75 28.62
N ARG A 844 19.17 15.26 27.70
CA ARG A 844 19.34 15.11 26.26
C ARG A 844 20.55 15.88 25.75
N LYS A 845 20.83 17.06 26.28
CA LYS A 845 21.99 17.86 25.89
C LYS A 845 23.28 17.08 26.17
N ASP A 846 23.45 16.59 27.38
CA ASP A 846 24.65 15.84 27.78
C ASP A 846 24.79 14.52 27.02
N ALA A 847 23.68 13.80 26.79
CA ALA A 847 23.68 12.60 25.96
C ALA A 847 24.11 12.89 24.51
N TRP A 848 23.66 14.01 23.94
CA TRP A 848 24.02 14.43 22.60
C TRP A 848 25.51 14.81 22.49
N GLU A 849 26.03 15.59 23.44
CA GLU A 849 27.44 15.96 23.49
C GLU A 849 28.35 14.73 23.64
N ARG A 850 28.02 13.81 24.56
CA ARG A 850 28.75 12.53 24.69
C ARG A 850 28.77 11.74 23.38
N ARG A 851 27.65 11.70 22.66
CA ARG A 851 27.55 11.01 21.36
C ARG A 851 28.37 11.69 20.27
N LYS A 852 28.45 13.02 20.25
CA LYS A 852 29.33 13.76 19.32
C LYS A 852 30.80 13.49 19.63
N SER A 853 31.19 13.56 20.90
CA SER A 853 32.55 13.27 21.36
C SER A 853 32.98 11.85 21.01
N TYR A 854 32.14 10.86 21.27
CA TYR A 854 32.38 9.46 20.90
C TYR A 854 32.56 9.28 19.38
N ARG A 855 31.71 9.92 18.56
CA ARG A 855 31.86 9.88 17.09
C ARG A 855 33.14 10.55 16.61
N LYS A 856 33.57 11.63 17.27
CA LYS A 856 34.84 12.30 16.97
C LYS A 856 36.03 11.39 17.28
N GLN A 857 36.02 10.71 18.44
CA GLN A 857 37.02 9.72 18.83
C GLN A 857 37.11 8.56 17.82
N ILE A 858 35.97 7.97 17.41
CA ILE A 858 35.94 6.92 16.37
C ILE A 858 36.55 7.42 15.06
N ARG A 859 36.22 8.64 14.63
CA ARG A 859 36.76 9.22 13.38
C ARG A 859 38.27 9.45 13.48
N GLN A 860 38.77 9.87 14.64
CA GLN A 860 40.20 10.01 14.91
C GLN A 860 40.91 8.65 14.90
N ALA A 861 40.38 7.65 15.59
CA ALA A 861 40.91 6.29 15.60
C ALA A 861 40.97 5.66 14.18
N LYS A 862 39.93 5.88 13.36
CA LYS A 862 39.93 5.43 11.95
C LYS A 862 40.91 6.19 11.05
N ARG A 863 41.29 7.42 11.43
CA ARG A 863 42.29 8.21 10.69
C ARG A 863 43.70 7.80 11.08
N SER A 864 43.97 7.58 12.37
CA SER A 864 45.26 7.10 12.85
C SER A 864 45.54 5.68 12.34
N SER A 865 44.55 4.79 12.28
CA SER A 865 44.70 3.45 11.69
C SER A 865 44.86 3.41 10.16
N ARG A 866 44.83 4.57 9.48
CA ARG A 866 44.96 4.70 8.02
C ARG A 866 46.16 5.54 7.60
N ALA A 867 46.90 6.12 8.54
CA ALA A 867 48.19 6.74 8.24
C ALA A 867 49.22 5.62 8.06
N PRO A 868 50.01 5.60 6.96
CA PRO A 868 51.14 4.68 6.86
C PRO A 868 52.14 5.03 7.96
N GLU A 869 52.66 4.03 8.68
CA GLU A 869 53.85 4.20 9.51
C GLU A 869 54.97 4.73 8.60
N ALA A 870 55.31 6.01 8.77
CA ALA A 870 56.58 6.51 8.29
C ALA A 870 57.63 5.78 9.15
N HIS A 871 58.28 4.79 8.55
CA HIS A 871 59.49 4.20 9.10
C HIS A 871 60.53 5.32 9.19
N ASP A 872 60.76 5.81 10.40
CA ASP A 872 62.01 6.47 10.74
C ASP A 872 63.12 5.42 10.59
N ALA A 873 64.01 5.68 9.64
CA ALA A 873 65.28 5.00 9.52
C ALA A 873 66.28 5.73 10.42
N GLU A 874 66.66 5.08 11.52
CA GLU A 874 67.97 5.21 12.16
C GLU A 874 68.60 3.82 12.28
#